data_AF-M0CQP6-F1
#
_entry.id   AF-M0CQP6-F1
#
_cell.length_a   1.000
_cell.length_b   1.000
_cell.length_c   1.000
_cell.angle_alpha   90.00
_cell.angle_beta   90.00
_cell.angle_gamma   90.00
#
_symmetry.space_group_name_H-M   'P 1'
#
loop_
_entity.id
_entity.type
_entity.pdbx_description
1 polymer ?
#
loop_
_entity_poly.entity_id
_entity_poly.type
_entity_poly.pdbx_seq_one_letter_code
_entity_poly.pdbx_strand_id
1 'polypeptide(L)'
;MEYGLVIWWLVAYLAFMAVGMPLAAALFPRLADRGAGVALPTALAVLWVVAYLLGHVSLTVGLLVGLAALAAAAGAALYRANETEGAPLFDRRRYAEAAAVFTVAFLFMIAVRAVDAGVHPFLGEKFLDFGMLQSLLRADALPPEDMWFAGRPVQYYYGGHLITALLTKITGTEARFAYNLALAGFYGMLVTAAYGLAGSIAASRGVSRVRAGAFAAFFAGFASNISTPVYFVAWLLPDGIASFFAGLFGTGLGRVGAGGLTDFRYWDASRVIEGTINEFPLFAWLNGDLHAHMMSTPFVLLTAALLFSYYRTPETDVTRRRLLVLAVVPPLAGMLAVVNTWSFPTAGGLTFLALALSPADPVTLLPGSVADRVPRRENWQRELARHGVALGGAVAVVALGLVWSLPFWLGTASGRSIAFLPDRSSLGGLLFAHGAFVVLFAVHLARNSFAEVDPQHVAEALLMLGITVVVAWLGGSAAALGIFGPMIVVAWILLRTQADVVHRATARAAGTARKVATDGGAPTEAATGETPPETASGTDAGIPARLRDVVGFETLLIVAGAGIVVLVEFVYVQEQAGPGRMNTVFKTYADVWILWSVAAGAILAHLVENHSPGLALSGERWASVFRALAVVLIVSTSLYGALALGGHFAGDGYFSRYNHPDDPTLDGFTYINETHPEEYAAIRWFEDVEGQPNIASAPGQDMYRWTNPISSLTGVPTLAGWAHEVGYRGGESYRTRVDDVNTIYTGSPEQRAYYLDVYQVEYVYVGSNERSAYTSDDLAVFESMAGVTVEKQWDGATVYRVDRQALEYTGQGG
;
A
#
# COMPACT_ATOMS: atom_id res chain seq x y z
N MET A 1 17.44 -6.84 26.14
CA MET A 1 16.11 -6.31 26.51
C MET A 1 15.20 -6.13 25.29
N GLU A 2 15.75 -6.01 24.07
CA GLU A 2 15.01 -5.76 22.82
C GLU A 2 14.14 -6.94 22.32
N TYR A 3 14.60 -8.19 22.45
CA TYR A 3 13.78 -9.36 22.09
C TYR A 3 12.47 -9.45 22.91
N GLY A 4 12.44 -8.88 24.12
CA GLY A 4 11.21 -8.72 24.90
C GLY A 4 10.20 -7.81 24.20
N LEU A 5 10.67 -6.72 23.56
CA LEU A 5 9.84 -5.81 22.78
C LEU A 5 9.29 -6.50 21.52
N VAL A 6 10.09 -7.34 20.85
CA VAL A 6 9.62 -8.13 19.69
C VAL A 6 8.45 -9.03 20.08
N ILE A 7 8.59 -9.77 21.20
CA ILE A 7 7.51 -10.63 21.71
C ILE A 7 6.31 -9.79 22.11
N TRP A 8 6.52 -8.65 22.78
CA TRP A 8 5.45 -7.76 23.22
C TRP A 8 4.61 -7.22 22.06
N TRP A 9 5.27 -6.70 21.01
CA TRP A 9 4.59 -6.22 19.81
C TRP A 9 3.93 -7.36 19.03
N LEU A 10 4.56 -8.52 18.93
CA LEU A 10 3.93 -9.70 18.33
C LEU A 10 2.63 -10.08 19.07
N VAL A 11 2.66 -10.13 20.40
CA VAL A 11 1.47 -10.39 21.23
C VAL A 11 0.41 -9.31 21.01
N ALA A 12 0.80 -8.03 20.97
CA ALA A 12 -0.14 -6.93 20.70
C ALA A 12 -0.82 -7.11 19.33
N TYR A 13 -0.06 -7.37 18.26
CA TYR A 13 -0.63 -7.62 16.93
C TYR A 13 -1.54 -8.84 16.89
N LEU A 14 -1.14 -9.94 17.52
CA LEU A 14 -1.95 -11.16 17.59
C LEU A 14 -3.23 -10.97 18.41
N ALA A 15 -3.20 -10.11 19.44
CA ALA A 15 -4.38 -9.71 20.21
C ALA A 15 -5.33 -8.84 19.37
N PHE A 16 -4.82 -7.81 18.67
CA PHE A 16 -5.62 -7.01 17.74
C PHE A 16 -6.22 -7.87 16.62
N MET A 17 -5.46 -8.82 16.08
CA MET A 17 -5.96 -9.79 15.12
C MET A 17 -7.11 -10.61 15.71
N ALA A 18 -6.97 -11.11 16.94
CA ALA A 18 -8.00 -11.89 17.62
C ALA A 18 -9.29 -11.08 17.84
N VAL A 19 -9.18 -9.80 18.23
CA VAL A 19 -10.33 -8.88 18.35
C VAL A 19 -10.94 -8.55 16.99
N GLY A 20 -10.11 -8.48 15.94
CA GLY A 20 -10.54 -8.27 14.56
C GLY A 20 -11.25 -9.47 13.93
N MET A 21 -11.01 -10.70 14.40
CA MET A 21 -11.62 -11.92 13.87
C MET A 21 -13.15 -11.86 13.79
N PRO A 22 -13.90 -11.52 14.86
CA PRO A 22 -15.36 -11.47 14.78
C PRO A 22 -15.87 -10.38 13.83
N LEU A 23 -15.19 -9.24 13.76
CA LEU A 23 -15.51 -8.16 12.82
C LEU A 23 -15.31 -8.60 11.37
N ALA A 24 -14.15 -9.19 11.07
CA ALA A 24 -13.85 -9.74 9.78
C ALA A 24 -14.86 -10.84 9.40
N ALA A 25 -15.14 -11.79 10.30
CA ALA A 25 -16.08 -12.86 10.02
C ALA A 25 -17.51 -12.37 9.72
N ALA A 26 -17.92 -11.22 10.27
CA ALA A 26 -19.19 -10.56 9.95
C ALA A 26 -19.18 -9.84 8.59
N LEU A 27 -18.04 -9.27 8.20
CA LEU A 27 -17.82 -8.59 6.91
C LEU A 27 -17.57 -9.57 5.76
N PHE A 28 -17.04 -10.76 6.04
CA PHE A 28 -16.56 -11.75 5.07
C PHE A 28 -17.17 -13.15 5.22
N PRO A 29 -18.50 -13.33 5.46
CA PRO A 29 -19.10 -14.62 5.80
C PRO A 29 -18.99 -15.66 4.67
N ARG A 30 -18.78 -15.21 3.42
CA ARG A 30 -18.69 -16.07 2.22
C ARG A 30 -17.24 -16.30 1.74
N LEU A 31 -16.25 -15.74 2.44
CA LEU A 31 -14.83 -16.01 2.17
C LEU A 31 -14.41 -17.31 2.87
N ALA A 32 -13.51 -18.05 2.25
CA ALA A 32 -13.09 -19.35 2.74
C ALA A 32 -12.38 -19.28 4.10
N ASP A 33 -11.63 -18.21 4.35
CA ASP A 33 -10.99 -17.90 5.63
C ASP A 33 -11.86 -17.01 6.54
N ARG A 34 -13.07 -16.62 6.12
CA ARG A 34 -13.93 -15.63 6.82
C ARG A 34 -13.22 -14.31 7.14
N GLY A 35 -12.22 -13.94 6.33
CA GLY A 35 -11.46 -12.70 6.51
C GLY A 35 -10.38 -12.75 7.58
N ALA A 36 -9.99 -13.94 8.06
CA ALA A 36 -8.89 -14.09 9.02
C ALA A 36 -7.60 -13.41 8.54
N GLY A 37 -7.29 -13.46 7.23
CA GLY A 37 -6.10 -12.81 6.68
C GLY A 37 -6.12 -11.27 6.75
N VAL A 38 -7.29 -10.66 6.87
CA VAL A 38 -7.48 -9.19 6.96
C VAL A 38 -8.03 -8.74 8.31
N ALA A 39 -8.05 -9.63 9.31
CA ALA A 39 -8.60 -9.34 10.64
C ALA A 39 -7.82 -8.24 11.37
N LEU A 40 -6.48 -8.28 11.30
CA LEU A 40 -5.64 -7.25 11.91
C LEU A 40 -5.81 -5.87 11.24
N PRO A 41 -5.72 -5.72 9.90
CA PRO A 41 -6.09 -4.47 9.23
C PRO A 41 -7.51 -3.99 9.55
N THR A 42 -8.47 -4.90 9.70
CA THR A 42 -9.86 -4.53 10.08
C THR A 42 -9.90 -3.89 11.47
N ALA A 43 -9.22 -4.49 12.45
CA ALA A 43 -9.18 -3.96 13.81
C ALA A 43 -8.48 -2.59 13.86
N LEU A 44 -7.35 -2.45 13.18
CA LEU A 44 -6.61 -1.19 13.13
C LEU A 44 -7.36 -0.10 12.35
N ALA A 45 -8.11 -0.43 11.30
CA ALA A 45 -8.94 0.55 10.60
C ALA A 45 -10.05 1.13 11.50
N VAL A 46 -10.70 0.30 12.32
CA VAL A 46 -11.72 0.77 13.27
C VAL A 46 -11.09 1.69 14.33
N LEU A 47 -9.97 1.26 14.93
CA LEU A 47 -9.23 2.08 15.89
C LEU A 47 -8.81 3.41 15.26
N TRP A 48 -8.25 3.36 14.06
CA TRP A 48 -7.74 4.52 13.35
C TRP A 48 -8.83 5.52 13.01
N VAL A 49 -9.97 5.09 12.46
CA VAL A 49 -11.06 6.00 12.06
C VAL A 49 -11.56 6.81 13.27
N VAL A 50 -11.73 6.16 14.42
CA VAL A 50 -12.19 6.83 15.64
C VAL A 50 -11.11 7.75 16.20
N ALA A 51 -9.86 7.26 16.28
CA ALA A 51 -8.74 8.02 16.79
C ALA A 51 -8.43 9.25 15.92
N TYR A 52 -8.55 9.15 14.61
CA TYR A 52 -8.37 10.26 13.67
C TYR A 52 -9.45 11.33 13.85
N LEU A 53 -10.73 10.94 13.89
CA LEU A 53 -11.82 11.92 14.00
C LEU A 53 -11.81 12.66 15.34
N LEU A 54 -11.70 11.92 16.44
CA LEU A 54 -11.65 12.52 17.78
C LEU A 54 -10.29 13.13 18.11
N GLY A 55 -9.24 12.68 17.41
CA GLY A 55 -7.88 13.20 17.54
C GLY A 55 -7.76 14.67 17.20
N HIS A 56 -8.65 15.24 16.40
CA HIS A 56 -8.71 16.69 16.14
C HIS A 56 -9.11 17.51 17.37
N VAL A 57 -9.68 16.86 18.40
CA VAL A 57 -9.98 17.47 19.69
C VAL A 57 -8.98 17.01 20.75
N SER A 58 -8.73 15.70 20.83
CA SER A 58 -7.72 15.12 21.72
C SER A 58 -7.34 13.73 21.23
N LEU A 59 -6.04 13.52 20.96
CA LEU A 59 -5.50 12.23 20.57
C LEU A 59 -5.66 11.17 21.67
N THR A 60 -5.54 11.56 22.93
CA THR A 60 -5.75 10.66 24.08
C THR A 60 -7.21 10.18 24.13
N VAL A 61 -8.18 11.07 23.98
CA VAL A 61 -9.61 10.69 23.92
C VAL A 61 -9.86 9.82 22.70
N GLY A 62 -9.31 10.18 21.54
CA GLY A 62 -9.44 9.40 20.32
C GLY A 62 -8.91 7.97 20.46
N LEU A 63 -7.76 7.78 21.10
CA LEU A 63 -7.20 6.45 21.39
C LEU A 63 -8.14 5.64 22.30
N LEU A 64 -8.54 6.20 23.45
CA LEU A 64 -9.36 5.47 24.43
C LEU A 64 -10.75 5.12 23.88
N VAL A 65 -11.42 6.07 23.22
CA VAL A 65 -12.72 5.83 22.58
C VAL A 65 -12.57 4.89 21.39
N GLY A 66 -11.46 4.94 20.65
CA GLY A 66 -11.17 4.01 19.56
C GLY A 66 -11.03 2.57 20.04
N LEU A 67 -10.33 2.32 21.15
CA LEU A 67 -10.24 1.00 21.78
C LEU A 67 -11.62 0.52 22.27
N ALA A 68 -12.40 1.40 22.90
CA ALA A 68 -13.76 1.10 23.35
C ALA A 68 -14.68 0.77 22.17
N ALA A 69 -14.61 1.54 21.08
CA ALA A 69 -15.38 1.31 19.86
C ALA A 69 -15.00 -0.01 19.19
N LEU A 70 -13.71 -0.35 19.13
CA LEU A 70 -13.24 -1.63 18.62
C LEU A 70 -13.80 -2.80 19.45
N ALA A 71 -13.68 -2.73 20.78
CA ALA A 71 -14.21 -3.75 21.68
C ALA A 71 -15.74 -3.87 21.58
N ALA A 72 -16.46 -2.75 21.51
CA ALA A 72 -17.92 -2.72 21.36
C ALA A 72 -18.36 -3.31 20.01
N ALA A 73 -17.66 -2.99 18.92
CA ALA A 73 -17.94 -3.53 17.60
C ALA A 73 -17.70 -5.04 17.56
N ALA A 74 -16.58 -5.52 18.13
CA ALA A 74 -16.26 -6.95 18.21
C ALA A 74 -17.28 -7.70 19.07
N GLY A 75 -17.66 -7.13 20.23
CA GLY A 75 -18.69 -7.67 21.12
C GLY A 75 -20.08 -7.71 20.45
N ALA A 76 -20.47 -6.66 19.74
CA ALA A 76 -21.73 -6.61 19.00
C ALA A 76 -21.78 -7.65 17.86
N ALA A 77 -20.66 -7.87 17.17
CA ALA A 77 -20.56 -8.94 16.17
C ALA A 77 -20.76 -10.31 16.80
N LEU A 78 -20.09 -10.60 17.92
CA LEU A 78 -20.24 -11.86 18.67
C LEU A 78 -21.66 -12.06 19.20
N TYR A 79 -22.28 -11.02 19.75
CA TYR A 79 -23.65 -11.06 20.26
C TYR A 79 -24.65 -11.42 19.15
N ARG A 80 -24.58 -10.74 18.00
CA ARG A 80 -25.48 -11.01 16.86
C ARG A 80 -25.32 -12.41 16.30
N ALA A 81 -24.11 -12.97 16.33
CA ALA A 81 -23.86 -14.34 15.87
C ALA A 81 -24.40 -15.42 16.81
N ASN A 82 -24.53 -15.15 18.11
CA ASN A 82 -25.18 -16.10 19.02
C ASN A 82 -26.70 -16.15 18.80
N GLU A 83 -27.32 -15.06 18.33
CA GLU A 83 -28.76 -15.01 18.02
C GLU A 83 -29.12 -15.63 16.66
N THR A 84 -28.15 -15.78 15.75
CA THR A 84 -28.35 -16.44 14.45
C THR A 84 -27.67 -17.81 14.48
N GLU A 85 -28.44 -18.91 14.45
CA GLU A 85 -27.89 -20.27 14.39
C GLU A 85 -26.87 -20.40 13.23
N GLY A 86 -25.58 -20.28 13.51
CA GLY A 86 -24.55 -20.11 12.49
C GLY A 86 -23.14 -20.19 13.04
N ALA A 87 -22.23 -20.75 12.25
CA ALA A 87 -20.85 -21.09 12.62
C ALA A 87 -20.10 -19.98 13.38
N PRO A 88 -19.27 -20.33 14.39
CA PRO A 88 -18.63 -19.37 15.30
C PRO A 88 -17.86 -18.30 14.53
N LEU A 89 -18.01 -17.04 14.94
CA LEU A 89 -17.26 -15.92 14.36
C LEU A 89 -15.76 -15.97 14.71
N PHE A 90 -15.41 -16.66 15.80
CA PHE A 90 -14.02 -16.94 16.16
C PHE A 90 -13.68 -18.40 15.85
N ASP A 91 -13.01 -18.62 14.72
CA ASP A 91 -12.47 -19.93 14.33
C ASP A 91 -10.98 -20.00 14.71
N ARG A 92 -10.66 -20.83 15.71
CA ARG A 92 -9.29 -21.00 16.22
C ARG A 92 -8.32 -21.49 15.15
N ARG A 93 -8.76 -22.33 14.20
CA ARG A 93 -7.89 -22.86 13.15
C ARG A 93 -7.53 -21.77 12.15
N ARG A 94 -8.51 -20.97 11.73
CA ARG A 94 -8.29 -19.85 10.80
C ARG A 94 -7.44 -18.76 11.44
N TYR A 95 -7.69 -18.46 12.72
CA TYR A 95 -6.85 -17.56 13.49
C TYR A 95 -5.41 -18.08 13.58
N ALA A 96 -5.21 -19.34 13.98
CA ALA A 96 -3.87 -19.91 14.11
C ALA A 96 -3.09 -19.90 12.79
N GLU A 97 -3.78 -20.15 11.67
CA GLU A 97 -3.15 -20.08 10.35
C GLU A 97 -2.76 -18.65 9.96
N ALA A 98 -3.66 -17.67 10.10
CA ALA A 98 -3.36 -16.27 9.82
C ALA A 98 -2.26 -15.74 10.76
N ALA A 99 -2.31 -16.11 12.03
CA ALA A 99 -1.29 -15.80 13.03
C ALA A 99 0.07 -16.40 12.67
N ALA A 100 0.12 -17.63 12.16
CA ALA A 100 1.36 -18.25 11.72
C ALA A 100 1.97 -17.52 10.52
N VAL A 101 1.17 -17.20 9.50
CA VAL A 101 1.63 -16.42 8.33
C VAL A 101 2.14 -15.03 8.76
N PHE A 102 1.38 -14.34 9.60
CA PHE A 102 1.77 -13.04 10.16
C PHE A 102 3.08 -13.14 10.94
N THR A 103 3.20 -14.12 11.84
CA THR A 103 4.37 -14.28 12.70
C THR A 103 5.62 -14.55 11.87
N VAL A 104 5.54 -15.41 10.85
CA VAL A 104 6.67 -15.69 9.96
C VAL A 104 7.09 -14.43 9.20
N ALA A 105 6.13 -13.69 8.62
CA ALA A 105 6.42 -12.47 7.89
C ALA A 105 6.98 -11.36 8.80
N PHE A 106 6.40 -11.19 9.99
CA PHE A 106 6.86 -10.25 11.01
C PHE A 106 8.29 -10.57 11.44
N LEU A 107 8.58 -11.82 11.83
CA LEU A 107 9.92 -12.22 12.26
C LEU A 107 10.95 -12.16 11.14
N PHE A 108 10.55 -12.46 9.90
CA PHE A 108 11.42 -12.24 8.74
C PHE A 108 11.82 -10.76 8.63
N MET A 109 10.87 -9.83 8.72
CA MET A 109 11.20 -8.41 8.63
C MET A 109 11.97 -7.91 9.86
N ILE A 110 11.68 -8.43 11.05
CA ILE A 110 12.50 -8.16 12.25
C ILE A 110 13.95 -8.60 12.01
N ALA A 111 14.19 -9.77 11.43
CA ALA A 111 15.55 -10.23 11.14
C ALA A 111 16.28 -9.31 10.14
N VAL A 112 15.57 -8.84 9.11
CA VAL A 112 16.12 -7.87 8.13
C VAL A 112 16.44 -6.54 8.81
N ARG A 113 15.50 -5.98 9.58
CA ARG A 113 15.67 -4.68 10.24
C ARG A 113 16.65 -4.72 11.41
N ALA A 114 16.82 -5.86 12.07
CA ALA A 114 17.76 -5.97 13.17
C ALA A 114 19.22 -5.73 12.74
N VAL A 115 19.52 -5.97 11.45
CA VAL A 115 20.85 -5.75 10.87
C VAL A 115 21.01 -4.32 10.34
N ASP A 116 19.95 -3.56 10.14
CA ASP A 116 20.02 -2.14 9.72
C ASP A 116 18.96 -1.37 10.49
N ALA A 117 19.07 -1.25 11.82
CA ALA A 117 18.00 -0.60 12.59
C ALA A 117 18.01 0.93 12.46
N GLY A 118 19.14 1.51 12.06
CA GLY A 118 19.42 2.94 12.15
C GLY A 118 18.42 3.83 11.39
N VAL A 119 17.93 4.85 12.10
CA VAL A 119 17.20 5.98 11.53
C VAL A 119 18.24 6.98 11.04
N HIS A 120 18.53 6.94 9.75
CA HIS A 120 19.55 7.77 9.12
C HIS A 120 19.01 8.46 7.86
N PRO A 121 19.60 9.58 7.42
CA PRO A 121 19.10 10.32 6.26
C PRO A 121 19.58 9.79 4.91
N PHE A 122 20.55 8.87 4.90
CA PHE A 122 21.18 8.37 3.68
C PHE A 122 20.21 7.61 2.77
N LEU A 123 20.06 8.09 1.52
CA LEU A 123 19.30 7.46 0.43
C LEU A 123 17.87 7.01 0.80
N GLY A 124 17.22 7.68 1.75
CA GLY A 124 15.89 7.30 2.22
C GLY A 124 15.20 8.43 2.97
N GLU A 125 13.96 8.20 3.38
CA GLU A 125 13.11 9.19 4.05
C GLU A 125 12.87 8.86 5.53
N LYS A 126 13.71 7.98 6.13
CA LYS A 126 13.66 7.64 7.56
C LYS A 126 13.59 8.86 8.49
N PHE A 127 14.28 9.96 8.17
CA PHE A 127 14.21 11.22 8.93
C PHE A 127 12.83 11.89 8.87
N LEU A 128 12.18 11.89 7.70
CA LEU A 128 10.81 12.38 7.53
C LEU A 128 9.83 11.47 8.28
N ASP A 129 9.95 10.16 8.11
CA ASP A 129 9.03 9.19 8.71
C ASP A 129 9.16 9.12 10.24
N PHE A 130 10.38 9.15 10.77
CA PHE A 130 10.62 9.18 12.21
C PHE A 130 10.23 10.52 12.81
N GLY A 131 10.48 11.63 12.11
CA GLY A 131 10.05 12.96 12.54
C GLY A 131 8.52 13.06 12.64
N MET A 132 7.78 12.54 11.68
CA MET A 132 6.31 12.47 11.76
C MET A 132 5.81 11.59 12.90
N LEU A 133 6.47 10.45 13.16
CA LEU A 133 6.15 9.61 14.33
C LEU A 133 6.35 10.43 15.62
N GLN A 134 7.47 11.12 15.77
CA GLN A 134 7.76 11.91 16.96
C GLN A 134 6.80 13.10 17.12
N SER A 135 6.49 13.83 16.05
CA SER A 135 5.49 14.90 16.06
C SER A 135 4.12 14.39 16.56
N LEU A 136 3.69 13.20 16.11
CA LEU A 136 2.43 12.59 16.56
C LEU A 136 2.48 12.08 18.01
N LEU A 137 3.65 11.66 18.50
CA LEU A 137 3.82 11.25 19.88
C LEU A 137 3.72 12.44 20.82
N ARG A 138 4.28 13.59 20.43
CA ARG A 138 4.21 14.87 21.16
C ARG A 138 2.88 15.61 21.06
N ALA A 139 2.14 15.41 19.97
CA ALA A 139 0.91 16.15 19.74
C ALA A 139 -0.22 15.78 20.72
N ASP A 140 -0.92 16.79 21.20
CA ASP A 140 -2.17 16.65 21.97
C ASP A 140 -3.39 16.44 21.06
N ALA A 141 -3.36 17.04 19.87
CA ALA A 141 -4.45 17.00 18.88
C ALA A 141 -3.92 17.00 17.43
N LEU A 142 -4.80 16.64 16.49
CA LEU A 142 -4.52 16.63 15.05
C LEU A 142 -4.98 17.92 14.37
N PRO A 143 -4.30 18.35 13.28
CA PRO A 143 -3.04 17.80 12.77
C PRO A 143 -1.86 18.12 13.70
N PRO A 144 -0.82 17.26 13.76
CA PRO A 144 0.36 17.53 14.58
C PRO A 144 1.15 18.72 14.03
N GLU A 145 1.94 19.35 14.89
CA GLU A 145 2.88 20.39 14.47
C GLU A 145 4.04 19.80 13.64
N ASP A 146 4.44 20.56 12.62
CA ASP A 146 5.50 20.20 11.69
C ASP A 146 6.87 20.37 12.32
N MET A 147 7.62 19.26 12.43
CA MET A 147 8.96 19.28 12.98
C MET A 147 9.94 20.11 12.14
N TRP A 148 9.65 20.34 10.86
CA TRP A 148 10.50 21.09 9.94
C TRP A 148 9.99 22.49 9.62
N PHE A 149 8.84 22.88 10.19
CA PHE A 149 8.27 24.19 9.92
C PHE A 149 7.48 24.72 11.13
N ALA A 150 8.23 25.13 12.16
CA ALA A 150 7.74 25.58 13.45
C ALA A 150 6.52 26.53 13.40
N GLY A 151 5.58 26.32 14.31
CA GLY A 151 4.32 27.05 14.44
C GLY A 151 3.27 26.70 13.38
N ARG A 152 3.48 25.65 12.58
CA ARG A 152 2.55 25.25 11.50
C ARG A 152 2.23 23.76 11.57
N PRO A 153 1.00 23.36 11.19
CA PRO A 153 0.65 21.95 11.12
C PRO A 153 1.37 21.25 9.97
N VAL A 154 1.63 19.95 10.12
CA VAL A 154 2.20 19.08 9.07
C VAL A 154 1.36 19.18 7.79
N GLN A 155 2.02 19.35 6.64
CA GLN A 155 1.43 19.33 5.29
C GLN A 155 1.80 18.08 4.49
N TYR A 156 1.72 16.91 5.14
CA TYR A 156 2.06 15.61 4.55
C TYR A 156 1.15 14.46 5.03
N TYR A 157 1.31 13.27 4.43
CA TYR A 157 0.56 12.06 4.78
C TYR A 157 1.03 11.46 6.11
N TYR A 158 0.37 11.81 7.21
CA TYR A 158 0.70 11.30 8.54
C TYR A 158 -0.18 10.11 8.98
N GLY A 159 -1.15 9.68 8.15
CA GLY A 159 -2.17 8.70 8.57
C GLY A 159 -1.59 7.33 8.93
N GLY A 160 -0.56 6.86 8.23
CA GLY A 160 0.11 5.61 8.57
C GLY A 160 0.94 5.74 9.86
N HIS A 161 1.66 6.85 10.01
CA HIS A 161 2.41 7.18 11.23
C HIS A 161 1.47 7.33 12.44
N LEU A 162 0.22 7.75 12.25
CA LEU A 162 -0.78 7.77 13.32
C LEU A 162 -1.08 6.36 13.85
N ILE A 163 -1.14 5.33 12.99
CA ILE A 163 -1.27 3.93 13.45
C ILE A 163 -0.06 3.55 14.29
N THR A 164 1.14 3.89 13.81
CA THR A 164 2.40 3.63 14.54
C THR A 164 2.41 4.32 15.89
N ALA A 165 2.03 5.60 15.96
CA ALA A 165 1.97 6.38 17.19
C ALA A 165 0.96 5.79 18.18
N LEU A 166 -0.23 5.38 17.72
CA LEU A 166 -1.23 4.73 18.56
C LEU A 166 -0.70 3.40 19.14
N LEU A 167 -0.09 2.55 18.31
CA LEU A 167 0.51 1.30 18.77
C LEU A 167 1.68 1.53 19.74
N THR A 168 2.49 2.56 19.50
CA THR A 168 3.58 2.99 20.37
C THR A 168 3.04 3.40 21.74
N LYS A 169 1.99 4.23 21.78
CA LYS A 169 1.29 4.64 23.02
C LYS A 169 0.64 3.45 23.74
N ILE A 170 0.01 2.52 23.02
CA ILE A 170 -0.62 1.33 23.59
C ILE A 170 0.41 0.39 24.23
N THR A 171 1.56 0.22 23.58
CA THR A 171 2.61 -0.72 24.03
C THR A 171 3.55 -0.10 25.05
N GLY A 172 3.57 1.23 25.20
CA GLY A 172 4.50 1.94 26.07
C GLY A 172 5.96 1.81 25.61
N THR A 173 6.19 1.75 24.30
CA THR A 173 7.51 1.52 23.70
C THR A 173 8.16 2.85 23.31
N GLU A 174 9.47 3.00 23.54
CA GLU A 174 10.21 4.17 23.03
C GLU A 174 10.23 4.21 21.49
N ALA A 175 10.14 5.40 20.90
CA ALA A 175 10.02 5.59 19.45
C ALA A 175 11.16 4.93 18.65
N ARG A 176 12.39 4.99 19.19
CA ARG A 176 13.60 4.40 18.58
C ARG A 176 13.47 2.89 18.32
N PHE A 177 12.72 2.16 19.14
CA PHE A 177 12.42 0.74 18.90
C PHE A 177 11.11 0.54 18.13
N ALA A 178 10.09 1.35 18.44
CA ALA A 178 8.77 1.24 17.86
C ALA A 178 8.77 1.40 16.33
N TYR A 179 9.66 2.22 15.78
CA TYR A 179 9.78 2.43 14.34
C TYR A 179 9.99 1.11 13.56
N ASN A 180 11.03 0.33 13.93
CA ASN A 180 11.35 -0.94 13.26
C ASN A 180 10.30 -2.03 13.55
N LEU A 181 9.72 -2.05 14.77
CA LEU A 181 8.66 -2.98 15.15
C LEU A 181 7.37 -2.73 14.36
N ALA A 182 7.01 -1.46 14.16
CA ALA A 182 5.86 -1.07 13.37
C ALA A 182 6.05 -1.39 11.88
N LEU A 183 7.24 -1.12 11.34
CA LEU A 183 7.61 -1.48 9.97
C LEU A 183 7.39 -2.98 9.71
N ALA A 184 7.91 -3.84 10.60
CA ALA A 184 7.69 -5.28 10.52
C ALA A 184 6.20 -5.66 10.65
N GLY A 185 5.44 -4.94 11.48
CA GLY A 185 3.99 -5.12 11.62
C GLY A 185 3.21 -4.83 10.34
N PHE A 186 3.50 -3.72 9.65
CA PHE A 186 2.87 -3.42 8.36
C PHE A 186 3.23 -4.43 7.28
N TYR A 187 4.50 -4.85 7.22
CA TYR A 187 4.93 -5.94 6.32
C TYR A 187 4.15 -7.23 6.61
N GLY A 188 4.06 -7.64 7.87
CA GLY A 188 3.30 -8.82 8.29
C GLY A 188 1.82 -8.74 7.92
N MET A 189 1.21 -7.56 8.07
CA MET A 189 -0.18 -7.31 7.65
C MET A 189 -0.37 -7.44 6.13
N LEU A 190 0.54 -6.89 5.33
CA LEU A 190 0.50 -6.98 3.87
C LEU A 190 0.53 -8.45 3.41
N VAL A 191 1.53 -9.21 3.86
CA VAL A 191 1.73 -10.61 3.47
C VAL A 191 0.52 -11.47 3.88
N THR A 192 0.00 -11.26 5.09
CA THR A 192 -1.15 -12.01 5.61
C THR A 192 -2.45 -11.66 4.88
N ALA A 193 -2.67 -10.39 4.54
CA ALA A 193 -3.81 -9.94 3.76
C ALA A 193 -3.77 -10.53 2.34
N ALA A 194 -2.60 -10.54 1.69
CA ALA A 194 -2.42 -11.14 0.37
C ALA A 194 -2.69 -12.66 0.40
N TYR A 195 -2.17 -13.35 1.42
CA TYR A 195 -2.41 -14.78 1.65
C TYR A 195 -3.90 -15.10 1.78
N GLY A 196 -4.60 -14.39 2.67
CA GLY A 196 -6.03 -14.63 2.94
C GLY A 196 -6.92 -14.33 1.73
N LEU A 197 -6.70 -13.19 1.07
CA LEU A 197 -7.52 -12.77 -0.07
C LEU A 197 -7.34 -13.68 -1.28
N ALA A 198 -6.10 -13.97 -1.70
CA ALA A 198 -5.83 -14.85 -2.83
C ALA A 198 -6.34 -16.26 -2.58
N GLY A 199 -6.14 -16.77 -1.36
CA GLY A 199 -6.67 -18.05 -0.94
C GLY A 199 -8.19 -18.12 -1.03
N SER A 200 -8.89 -17.08 -0.57
CA SER A 200 -10.36 -17.01 -0.64
C SER A 200 -10.86 -16.88 -2.08
N ILE A 201 -10.15 -16.17 -2.96
CA ILE A 201 -10.46 -16.11 -4.39
C ILE A 201 -10.32 -17.51 -5.03
N ALA A 202 -9.19 -18.20 -4.81
CA ALA A 202 -8.96 -19.53 -5.36
C ALA A 202 -9.95 -20.58 -4.84
N ALA A 203 -10.25 -20.56 -3.54
CA ALA A 203 -11.23 -21.44 -2.93
C ALA A 203 -12.64 -21.25 -3.50
N SER A 204 -13.00 -20.02 -3.86
CA SER A 204 -14.29 -19.72 -4.52
C SER A 204 -14.43 -20.37 -5.90
N ARG A 205 -13.31 -20.80 -6.49
CA ARG A 205 -13.19 -21.52 -7.76
C ARG A 205 -12.80 -22.99 -7.59
N GLY A 206 -12.91 -23.55 -6.38
CA GLY A 206 -12.59 -24.97 -6.13
C GLY A 206 -11.10 -25.32 -6.25
N VAL A 207 -10.21 -24.36 -6.04
CA VAL A 207 -8.74 -24.52 -6.01
C VAL A 207 -8.23 -24.36 -4.56
N SER A 208 -7.07 -24.94 -4.25
CA SER A 208 -6.48 -24.90 -2.91
C SER A 208 -6.27 -23.47 -2.39
N ARG A 209 -6.93 -23.16 -1.27
CA ARG A 209 -6.77 -21.90 -0.53
C ARG A 209 -5.32 -21.66 -0.12
N VAL A 210 -4.70 -22.67 0.48
CA VAL A 210 -3.35 -22.55 1.07
C VAL A 210 -2.31 -22.34 -0.01
N ARG A 211 -2.42 -23.04 -1.15
CA ARG A 211 -1.45 -22.89 -2.25
C ARG A 211 -1.52 -21.51 -2.89
N ALA A 212 -2.73 -21.04 -3.20
CA ALA A 212 -2.94 -19.70 -3.73
C ALA A 212 -2.48 -18.61 -2.77
N GLY A 213 -2.80 -18.77 -1.48
CA GLY A 213 -2.33 -17.88 -0.43
C GLY A 213 -0.81 -17.85 -0.34
N ALA A 214 -0.14 -19.00 -0.36
CA ALA A 214 1.32 -19.08 -0.30
C ALA A 214 1.99 -18.41 -1.50
N PHE A 215 1.46 -18.60 -2.71
CA PHE A 215 1.97 -17.89 -3.89
C PHE A 215 1.76 -16.37 -3.79
N ALA A 216 0.60 -15.91 -3.31
CA ALA A 216 0.35 -14.48 -3.13
C ALA A 216 1.23 -13.87 -2.04
N ALA A 217 1.45 -14.58 -0.93
CA ALA A 217 2.38 -14.19 0.13
C ALA A 217 3.81 -14.03 -0.42
N PHE A 218 4.24 -14.96 -1.27
CA PHE A 218 5.53 -14.86 -1.96
C PHE A 218 5.60 -13.64 -2.89
N PHE A 219 4.60 -13.44 -3.77
CA PHE A 219 4.60 -12.30 -4.69
C PHE A 219 4.53 -10.93 -3.98
N ALA A 220 3.76 -10.84 -2.90
CA ALA A 220 3.61 -9.62 -2.12
C ALA A 220 4.78 -9.35 -1.16
N GLY A 221 5.45 -10.40 -0.67
CA GLY A 221 6.45 -10.28 0.40
C GLY A 221 7.89 -10.42 -0.04
N PHE A 222 8.17 -11.16 -1.13
CA PHE A 222 9.53 -11.55 -1.49
C PHE A 222 9.88 -11.39 -2.97
N ALA A 223 8.94 -11.64 -3.88
CA ALA A 223 9.20 -11.59 -5.31
C ALA A 223 9.66 -10.20 -5.76
N SER A 224 10.61 -10.17 -6.71
CA SER A 224 11.03 -8.97 -7.41
C SER A 224 10.45 -8.88 -8.81
N ASN A 225 10.73 -7.75 -9.46
CA ASN A 225 10.55 -7.63 -10.89
C ASN A 225 11.61 -8.46 -11.65
N ILE A 226 11.53 -8.52 -12.98
CA ILE A 226 12.37 -9.44 -13.78
C ILE A 226 13.70 -8.83 -14.24
N SER A 227 14.04 -7.62 -13.80
CA SER A 227 15.30 -6.96 -14.22
C SER A 227 16.53 -7.78 -13.84
N THR A 228 16.67 -8.16 -12.56
CA THR A 228 17.79 -8.95 -12.05
C THR A 228 17.98 -10.30 -12.76
N PRO A 229 16.95 -11.17 -12.90
CA PRO A 229 17.14 -12.42 -13.63
C PRO A 229 17.42 -12.22 -15.12
N VAL A 230 16.87 -11.19 -15.77
CA VAL A 230 17.22 -10.89 -17.17
C VAL A 230 18.68 -10.47 -17.28
N TYR A 231 19.19 -9.60 -16.39
CA TYR A 231 20.61 -9.23 -16.38
C TYR A 231 21.53 -10.41 -16.09
N PHE A 232 21.14 -11.27 -15.15
CA PHE A 232 21.90 -12.48 -14.84
C PHE A 232 21.98 -13.43 -16.04
N VAL A 233 20.87 -13.65 -16.75
CA VAL A 233 20.85 -14.47 -17.97
C VAL A 233 21.65 -13.79 -19.09
N ALA A 234 21.51 -12.48 -19.29
CA ALA A 234 22.25 -11.74 -20.31
C ALA A 234 23.78 -11.85 -20.10
N TRP A 235 24.24 -11.83 -18.85
CA TRP A 235 25.64 -12.04 -18.48
C TRP A 235 26.16 -13.44 -18.85
N LEU A 236 25.31 -14.47 -18.81
CA LEU A 236 25.68 -15.84 -19.18
C LEU A 236 25.69 -16.09 -20.70
N LEU A 237 25.17 -15.17 -21.50
CA LEU A 237 25.00 -15.33 -22.95
C LEU A 237 26.15 -14.68 -23.74
N PRO A 238 26.50 -15.21 -24.93
CA PRO A 238 27.48 -14.57 -25.81
C PRO A 238 27.06 -13.15 -26.24
N ASP A 239 28.05 -12.28 -26.51
CA ASP A 239 27.86 -10.84 -26.80
C ASP A 239 26.81 -10.55 -27.88
N GLY A 240 26.72 -11.37 -28.93
CA GLY A 240 25.75 -11.21 -30.01
C GLY A 240 24.29 -11.44 -29.57
N ILE A 241 24.06 -12.29 -28.57
CA ILE A 241 22.72 -12.54 -28.02
C ILE A 241 22.41 -11.52 -26.92
N ALA A 242 23.40 -11.17 -26.09
CA ALA A 242 23.27 -10.12 -25.09
C ALA A 242 22.92 -8.76 -25.72
N SER A 243 23.53 -8.42 -26.87
CA SER A 243 23.22 -7.19 -27.62
C SER A 243 21.82 -7.18 -28.25
N PHE A 244 21.29 -8.34 -28.66
CA PHE A 244 19.89 -8.47 -29.07
C PHE A 244 18.92 -8.17 -27.91
N PHE A 245 19.15 -8.76 -26.74
CA PHE A 245 18.38 -8.44 -25.53
C PHE A 245 18.55 -6.96 -25.15
N ALA A 246 19.74 -6.40 -25.31
CA ALA A 246 19.98 -4.99 -25.05
C ALA A 246 19.16 -4.07 -25.96
N GLY A 247 19.02 -4.42 -27.24
CA GLY A 247 18.18 -3.70 -28.20
C GLY A 247 16.68 -3.82 -27.90
N LEU A 248 16.22 -4.97 -27.40
CA LEU A 248 14.80 -5.21 -27.08
C LEU A 248 14.32 -4.43 -25.84
N PHE A 249 15.19 -4.25 -24.85
CA PHE A 249 14.86 -3.58 -23.59
C PHE A 249 15.37 -2.12 -23.51
N GLY A 250 16.05 -1.62 -24.55
CA GLY A 250 16.52 -0.24 -24.67
C GLY A 250 17.96 -0.02 -24.18
N THR A 251 18.62 1.03 -24.68
CA THR A 251 20.03 1.38 -24.36
C THR A 251 20.29 1.71 -22.88
N GLY A 252 19.22 1.85 -22.07
CA GLY A 252 19.27 1.90 -20.60
C GLY A 252 19.71 0.60 -19.92
N LEU A 253 20.10 -0.43 -20.70
CA LEU A 253 20.98 -1.50 -20.21
C LEU A 253 22.39 -1.01 -19.81
N GLY A 254 22.68 0.30 -19.79
CA GLY A 254 23.97 0.94 -19.47
C GLY A 254 24.58 0.68 -18.07
N ARG A 255 24.21 -0.39 -17.38
CA ARG A 255 25.01 -1.05 -16.33
C ARG A 255 24.93 -2.58 -16.44
N VAL A 256 24.97 -3.12 -17.67
CA VAL A 256 25.19 -4.56 -17.87
C VAL A 256 26.43 -4.93 -17.06
N GLY A 257 26.26 -5.87 -16.12
CA GLY A 257 27.32 -6.36 -15.24
C GLY A 257 28.47 -6.97 -16.03
N ALA A 258 29.38 -6.13 -16.50
CA ALA A 258 30.67 -6.55 -17.01
C ALA A 258 31.47 -7.27 -15.90
N GLY A 259 31.21 -6.97 -14.62
CA GLY A 259 31.76 -7.67 -13.46
C GLY A 259 30.92 -8.81 -12.88
N GLY A 260 29.75 -9.15 -13.45
CA GLY A 260 28.91 -10.25 -12.92
C GLY A 260 28.28 -9.94 -11.55
N LEU A 261 28.19 -10.96 -10.66
CA LEU A 261 27.51 -10.84 -9.35
C LEU A 261 28.14 -9.77 -8.42
N THR A 262 29.41 -9.42 -8.62
CA THR A 262 30.10 -8.41 -7.80
C THR A 262 29.66 -6.97 -8.11
N ASP A 263 29.04 -6.74 -9.27
CA ASP A 263 28.50 -5.43 -9.68
C ASP A 263 27.03 -5.24 -9.29
N PHE A 264 26.40 -6.23 -8.64
CA PHE A 264 24.99 -6.16 -8.27
C PHE A 264 24.72 -4.98 -7.32
N ARG A 265 23.72 -4.16 -7.67
CA ARG A 265 23.23 -3.05 -6.85
C ARG A 265 21.74 -3.22 -6.66
N TYR A 266 21.28 -3.38 -5.41
CA TYR A 266 19.87 -3.62 -5.16
C TYR A 266 18.96 -2.44 -5.58
N TRP A 267 19.51 -1.22 -5.67
CA TRP A 267 18.84 -0.01 -6.17
C TRP A 267 18.49 -0.04 -7.64
N ASP A 268 19.26 -0.73 -8.48
CA ASP A 268 19.05 -0.68 -9.93
C ASP A 268 17.71 -1.33 -10.33
N ALA A 269 17.25 -2.31 -9.53
CA ALA A 269 15.98 -3.00 -9.77
C ALA A 269 14.75 -2.11 -9.52
N SER A 270 14.86 -1.00 -8.78
CA SER A 270 13.73 -0.11 -8.47
C SER A 270 13.67 1.16 -9.32
N ARG A 271 14.50 1.25 -10.36
CA ARG A 271 14.62 2.40 -11.28
C ARG A 271 14.65 1.96 -12.75
N VAL A 272 13.82 0.97 -13.11
CA VAL A 272 13.83 0.34 -14.44
C VAL A 272 13.02 1.09 -15.50
N ILE A 273 12.25 2.09 -15.09
CA ILE A 273 11.53 3.03 -15.98
C ILE A 273 12.18 4.40 -15.77
N GLU A 274 12.74 4.94 -16.85
CA GLU A 274 13.47 6.21 -16.85
C GLU A 274 12.65 7.37 -16.27
N GLY A 275 13.29 8.21 -15.45
CA GLY A 275 12.65 9.37 -14.83
C GLY A 275 11.61 9.04 -13.76
N THR A 276 11.49 7.77 -13.34
CA THR A 276 10.50 7.33 -12.35
C THR A 276 11.11 6.44 -11.27
N ILE A 277 10.34 6.23 -10.21
CA ILE A 277 10.62 5.27 -9.14
C ILE A 277 9.60 4.14 -9.29
N ASN A 278 10.05 2.89 -9.39
CA ASN A 278 9.17 1.72 -9.56
C ASN A 278 9.57 0.58 -8.63
N GLU A 279 9.38 0.84 -7.34
CA GLU A 279 9.67 -0.06 -6.25
C GLU A 279 8.66 -1.21 -6.16
N PHE A 280 9.12 -2.32 -5.61
CA PHE A 280 8.31 -3.47 -5.24
C PHE A 280 8.54 -3.77 -3.76
N PRO A 281 7.63 -4.50 -3.08
CA PRO A 281 7.60 -4.58 -1.63
C PRO A 281 8.95 -4.94 -0.99
N LEU A 282 9.62 -6.01 -1.43
CA LEU A 282 10.88 -6.41 -0.80
C LEU A 282 11.94 -5.31 -0.87
N PHE A 283 12.06 -4.59 -2.00
CA PHE A 283 12.96 -3.42 -2.10
C PHE A 283 12.61 -2.37 -1.04
N ALA A 284 11.34 -1.97 -0.99
CA ALA A 284 10.91 -0.84 -0.16
C ALA A 284 11.05 -1.16 1.34
N TRP A 285 10.65 -2.37 1.76
CA TRP A 285 10.78 -2.81 3.14
C TRP A 285 12.23 -3.07 3.55
N LEU A 286 13.10 -3.49 2.62
CA LEU A 286 14.54 -3.60 2.86
C LEU A 286 15.16 -2.22 3.11
N ASN A 287 14.77 -1.20 2.32
CA ASN A 287 15.26 0.18 2.51
C ASN A 287 14.95 0.72 3.91
N GLY A 288 13.83 0.30 4.49
CA GLY A 288 13.50 0.59 5.88
C GLY A 288 12.74 1.89 6.09
N ASP A 289 12.19 2.50 5.03
CA ASP A 289 11.36 3.70 5.15
C ASP A 289 9.94 3.29 5.60
N LEU A 290 9.47 3.80 6.73
CA LEU A 290 8.10 3.62 7.20
C LEU A 290 7.16 4.59 6.46
N HIS A 291 7.11 4.45 5.13
CA HIS A 291 6.57 5.49 4.26
C HIS A 291 5.11 5.26 3.85
N ALA A 292 4.40 6.34 3.50
CA ALA A 292 2.96 6.38 3.23
C ALA A 292 2.43 5.25 2.33
N HIS A 293 2.99 5.11 1.12
CA HIS A 293 2.58 4.08 0.15
C HIS A 293 2.86 2.64 0.58
N MET A 294 3.76 2.41 1.54
CA MET A 294 4.03 1.07 2.06
C MET A 294 2.98 0.72 3.12
N MET A 295 2.70 1.68 4.02
CA MET A 295 1.72 1.53 5.08
C MET A 295 0.27 1.46 4.58
N SER A 296 -0.05 1.99 3.39
CA SER A 296 -1.39 1.90 2.80
C SER A 296 -1.73 0.51 2.27
N THR A 297 -0.74 -0.29 1.87
CA THR A 297 -0.95 -1.55 1.14
C THR A 297 -1.85 -2.58 1.84
N PRO A 298 -1.80 -2.79 3.18
CA PRO A 298 -2.73 -3.73 3.82
C PRO A 298 -4.18 -3.24 3.77
N PHE A 299 -4.41 -1.92 3.75
CA PHE A 299 -5.74 -1.31 3.71
C PHE A 299 -6.30 -1.26 2.28
N VAL A 300 -5.44 -1.18 1.26
CA VAL A 300 -5.86 -1.40 -0.13
C VAL A 300 -6.32 -2.86 -0.32
N LEU A 301 -5.60 -3.83 0.24
CA LEU A 301 -6.05 -5.23 0.22
C LEU A 301 -7.31 -5.47 1.05
N LEU A 302 -7.49 -4.78 2.18
CA LEU A 302 -8.76 -4.80 2.92
C LEU A 302 -9.92 -4.26 2.07
N THR A 303 -9.69 -3.18 1.31
CA THR A 303 -10.67 -2.63 0.36
C THR A 303 -11.01 -3.64 -0.72
N ALA A 304 -10.01 -4.28 -1.32
CA ALA A 304 -10.21 -5.34 -2.31
C ALA A 304 -10.96 -6.55 -1.72
N ALA A 305 -10.70 -6.93 -0.46
CA ALA A 305 -11.42 -8.00 0.22
C ALA A 305 -12.89 -7.64 0.49
N LEU A 306 -13.20 -6.39 0.86
CA LEU A 306 -14.58 -5.91 1.04
C LEU A 306 -15.35 -5.95 -0.28
N LEU A 307 -14.69 -5.55 -1.36
CA LEU A 307 -15.27 -5.58 -2.70
C LEU A 307 -15.38 -7.01 -3.25
N PHE A 308 -14.51 -7.93 -2.84
CA PHE A 308 -14.68 -9.36 -3.11
C PHE A 308 -15.86 -9.93 -2.31
N SER A 309 -16.06 -9.51 -1.06
CA SER A 309 -17.25 -9.87 -0.27
C SER A 309 -18.53 -9.35 -0.93
N TYR A 310 -18.52 -8.14 -1.48
CA TYR A 310 -19.60 -7.62 -2.32
C TYR A 310 -19.81 -8.50 -3.57
N TYR A 311 -18.74 -8.80 -4.31
CA TYR A 311 -18.76 -9.62 -5.52
C TYR A 311 -19.36 -11.02 -5.28
N ARG A 312 -19.14 -11.58 -4.08
CA ARG A 312 -19.67 -12.88 -3.62
C ARG A 312 -21.06 -12.80 -3.00
N THR A 313 -21.60 -11.61 -2.76
CA THR A 313 -22.91 -11.43 -2.14
C THR A 313 -24.02 -11.54 -3.20
N PRO A 314 -25.01 -12.45 -3.02
CA PRO A 314 -26.08 -12.63 -3.98
C PRO A 314 -26.88 -11.34 -4.24
N GLU A 315 -27.46 -11.24 -5.43
CA GLU A 315 -28.24 -10.08 -5.83
C GLU A 315 -29.43 -9.80 -4.90
N THR A 316 -30.01 -10.86 -4.33
CA THR A 316 -31.14 -10.80 -3.38
C THR A 316 -30.78 -10.16 -2.03
N ASP A 317 -29.51 -10.16 -1.64
CA ASP A 317 -29.03 -9.62 -0.36
C ASP A 317 -28.63 -8.13 -0.51
N VAL A 318 -29.61 -7.31 -0.92
CA VAL A 318 -29.40 -5.89 -1.27
C VAL A 318 -28.91 -5.08 -0.08
N THR A 319 -29.44 -5.36 1.13
CA THR A 319 -29.04 -4.64 2.35
C THR A 319 -27.55 -4.80 2.61
N ARG A 320 -27.03 -6.03 2.56
CA ARG A 320 -25.60 -6.26 2.76
C ARG A 320 -24.76 -5.57 1.68
N ARG A 321 -25.18 -5.67 0.42
CA ARG A 321 -24.47 -5.02 -0.70
C ARG A 321 -24.39 -3.51 -0.54
N ARG A 322 -25.48 -2.86 -0.12
CA ARG A 322 -25.51 -1.43 0.21
C ARG A 322 -24.63 -1.11 1.40
N LEU A 323 -24.69 -1.88 2.49
CA LEU A 323 -23.86 -1.65 3.67
C LEU A 323 -22.36 -1.72 3.34
N LEU A 324 -21.93 -2.72 2.57
CA LEU A 324 -20.53 -2.83 2.15
C LEU A 324 -20.08 -1.59 1.38
N VAL A 325 -20.81 -1.19 0.34
CA VAL A 325 -20.39 -0.11 -0.57
C VAL A 325 -20.62 1.29 0.01
N LEU A 326 -21.71 1.52 0.73
CA LEU A 326 -22.10 2.86 1.19
C LEU A 326 -21.74 3.14 2.66
N ALA A 327 -21.44 2.12 3.47
CA ALA A 327 -21.14 2.31 4.90
C ALA A 327 -19.74 1.81 5.30
N VAL A 328 -19.23 0.72 4.72
CA VAL A 328 -17.95 0.12 5.15
C VAL A 328 -16.77 0.56 4.29
N VAL A 329 -16.90 0.57 2.97
CA VAL A 329 -15.83 1.00 2.05
C VAL A 329 -15.50 2.51 2.20
N PRO A 330 -16.46 3.44 2.37
CA PRO A 330 -16.13 4.86 2.39
C PRO A 330 -15.24 5.33 3.56
N PRO A 331 -15.45 4.91 4.82
CA PRO A 331 -14.50 5.23 5.90
C PRO A 331 -13.08 4.74 5.61
N LEU A 332 -12.94 3.56 4.99
CA LEU A 332 -11.65 3.02 4.59
C LEU A 332 -11.02 3.80 3.43
N ALA A 333 -11.83 4.27 2.48
CA ALA A 333 -11.37 5.18 1.44
C ALA A 333 -10.89 6.52 2.05
N GLY A 334 -11.63 7.07 3.02
CA GLY A 334 -11.18 8.24 3.79
C GLY A 334 -9.87 8.00 4.53
N MET A 335 -9.69 6.82 5.15
CA MET A 335 -8.42 6.42 5.75
C MET A 335 -7.28 6.39 4.73
N LEU A 336 -7.49 5.79 3.56
CA LEU A 336 -6.49 5.77 2.49
C LEU A 336 -6.13 7.18 2.05
N ALA A 337 -7.06 8.13 2.00
CA ALA A 337 -6.77 9.53 1.67
C ALA A 337 -5.73 10.17 2.61
N VAL A 338 -5.75 9.83 3.91
CA VAL A 338 -4.85 10.38 4.93
C VAL A 338 -3.56 9.56 5.06
N VAL A 339 -3.63 8.23 4.91
CA VAL A 339 -2.46 7.33 4.97
C VAL A 339 -1.58 7.49 3.74
N ASN A 340 -2.19 7.52 2.55
CA ASN A 340 -1.52 7.71 1.27
C ASN A 340 -2.54 8.23 0.24
N THR A 341 -2.61 9.55 0.04
CA THR A 341 -3.59 10.15 -0.88
C THR A 341 -3.56 9.56 -2.28
N TRP A 342 -2.40 9.06 -2.73
CA TRP A 342 -2.23 8.38 -4.01
C TRP A 342 -3.03 7.06 -4.14
N SER A 343 -3.30 6.36 -3.03
CA SER A 343 -4.13 5.15 -3.00
C SER A 343 -5.63 5.44 -2.89
N PHE A 344 -6.04 6.69 -2.67
CA PHE A 344 -7.45 7.05 -2.54
C PHE A 344 -8.27 6.81 -3.83
N PRO A 345 -7.80 7.19 -5.03
CA PRO A 345 -8.47 6.86 -6.29
C PRO A 345 -8.62 5.35 -6.52
N THR A 346 -7.68 4.54 -6.02
CA THR A 346 -7.73 3.07 -6.14
C THR A 346 -9.00 2.49 -5.49
N ALA A 347 -9.45 3.05 -4.36
CA ALA A 347 -10.71 2.62 -3.72
C ALA A 347 -11.94 2.88 -4.62
N GLY A 348 -11.98 4.04 -5.29
CA GLY A 348 -13.03 4.38 -6.25
C GLY A 348 -12.99 3.49 -7.50
N GLY A 349 -11.80 3.28 -8.08
CA GLY A 349 -11.58 2.42 -9.24
C GLY A 349 -11.96 0.96 -8.97
N LEU A 350 -11.51 0.40 -7.85
CA LEU A 350 -11.90 -0.96 -7.43
C LEU A 350 -13.41 -1.07 -7.20
N THR A 351 -14.04 -0.04 -6.62
CA THR A 351 -15.50 0.01 -6.44
C THR A 351 -16.20 -0.03 -7.79
N PHE A 352 -15.81 0.83 -8.73
CA PHE A 352 -16.37 0.83 -10.08
C PHE A 352 -16.26 -0.56 -10.72
N LEU A 353 -15.08 -1.16 -10.72
CA LEU A 353 -14.84 -2.47 -11.30
C LEU A 353 -15.68 -3.56 -10.62
N ALA A 354 -15.76 -3.56 -9.29
CA ALA A 354 -16.54 -4.55 -8.55
C ALA A 354 -18.04 -4.44 -8.85
N LEU A 355 -18.60 -3.23 -8.89
CA LEU A 355 -20.01 -3.02 -9.22
C LEU A 355 -20.29 -3.36 -10.70
N ALA A 356 -19.43 -2.90 -11.62
CA ALA A 356 -19.61 -3.10 -13.05
C ALA A 356 -19.49 -4.58 -13.44
N LEU A 357 -18.50 -5.29 -12.88
CA LEU A 357 -18.13 -6.65 -13.31
C LEU A 357 -18.66 -7.76 -12.39
N SER A 358 -19.33 -7.42 -11.29
CA SER A 358 -19.96 -8.44 -10.44
C SER A 358 -21.09 -9.19 -11.16
N PRO A 359 -21.31 -10.48 -10.84
CA PRO A 359 -22.44 -11.23 -11.38
C PRO A 359 -23.80 -10.63 -11.01
N ALA A 360 -23.89 -10.00 -9.83
CA ALA A 360 -25.09 -9.31 -9.36
C ALA A 360 -25.26 -7.98 -10.10
N ASP A 361 -26.50 -7.62 -10.45
CA ASP A 361 -26.76 -6.36 -11.12
C ASP A 361 -26.62 -5.15 -10.16
N PRO A 362 -25.79 -4.13 -10.45
CA PRO A 362 -25.64 -2.98 -9.56
C PRO A 362 -26.89 -2.08 -9.53
N VAL A 363 -27.79 -2.15 -10.52
CA VAL A 363 -29.04 -1.36 -10.51
C VAL A 363 -29.94 -1.71 -9.33
N THR A 364 -29.85 -2.95 -8.83
CA THR A 364 -30.57 -3.36 -7.60
C THR A 364 -30.12 -2.62 -6.35
N LEU A 365 -28.97 -1.92 -6.39
CA LEU A 365 -28.56 -1.03 -5.31
C LEU A 365 -29.44 0.22 -5.23
N LEU A 366 -30.09 0.63 -6.31
CA LEU A 366 -30.97 1.80 -6.33
C LEU A 366 -32.29 1.53 -5.58
N PRO A 367 -32.96 2.56 -5.02
CA PRO A 367 -34.33 2.43 -4.55
C PRO A 367 -35.25 1.93 -5.69
N GLY A 368 -36.26 1.11 -5.37
CA GLY A 368 -37.13 0.47 -6.38
C GLY A 368 -37.73 1.47 -7.37
N SER A 369 -38.22 2.61 -6.86
CA SER A 369 -38.79 3.70 -7.67
C SER A 369 -37.83 4.29 -8.70
N VAL A 370 -36.52 4.22 -8.45
CA VAL A 370 -35.48 4.67 -9.38
C VAL A 370 -35.08 3.54 -10.31
N ALA A 371 -34.88 2.32 -9.77
CA ALA A 371 -34.52 1.13 -10.54
C ALA A 371 -35.55 0.84 -11.66
N ASP A 372 -36.84 0.97 -11.36
CA ASP A 372 -37.93 0.72 -12.32
C ASP A 372 -37.97 1.71 -13.49
N ARG A 373 -37.35 2.89 -13.32
CA ARG A 373 -37.27 3.94 -14.37
C ARG A 373 -36.05 3.79 -15.27
N VAL A 374 -35.12 2.91 -14.92
CA VAL A 374 -33.90 2.70 -15.72
C VAL A 374 -34.25 1.93 -16.99
N PRO A 375 -33.92 2.43 -18.21
CA PRO A 375 -34.16 1.69 -19.44
C PRO A 375 -33.37 0.37 -19.48
N ARG A 376 -34.06 -0.75 -19.71
CA ARG A 376 -33.46 -2.11 -19.65
C ARG A 376 -34.04 -3.09 -20.67
N ARG A 377 -34.72 -2.59 -21.70
CA ARG A 377 -35.41 -3.42 -22.70
C ARG A 377 -34.42 -4.16 -23.58
N GLU A 378 -33.35 -3.48 -23.99
CA GLU A 378 -32.30 -4.01 -24.87
C GLU A 378 -31.01 -4.32 -24.09
N ASN A 379 -30.17 -5.21 -24.62
CA ASN A 379 -28.95 -5.64 -23.94
C ASN A 379 -27.96 -4.47 -23.74
N TRP A 380 -27.80 -3.59 -24.72
CA TRP A 380 -26.91 -2.42 -24.58
C TRP A 380 -27.43 -1.43 -23.53
N GLN A 381 -28.76 -1.31 -23.34
CA GLN A 381 -29.35 -0.48 -22.29
C GLN A 381 -29.05 -1.05 -20.90
N ARG A 382 -29.11 -2.37 -20.74
CA ARG A 382 -28.77 -3.05 -19.48
C ARG A 382 -27.29 -2.86 -19.12
N GLU A 383 -26.40 -2.99 -20.11
CA GLU A 383 -24.98 -2.74 -19.89
C GLU A 383 -24.73 -1.27 -19.58
N LEU A 384 -25.29 -0.32 -20.34
CA LEU A 384 -25.11 1.10 -20.06
C LEU A 384 -25.60 1.47 -18.65
N ALA A 385 -26.76 0.96 -18.25
CA ALA A 385 -27.30 1.14 -16.90
C ALA A 385 -26.38 0.57 -15.81
N ARG A 386 -25.85 -0.63 -16.02
CA ARG A 386 -24.90 -1.29 -15.11
C ARG A 386 -23.66 -0.42 -14.88
N HIS A 387 -23.05 0.07 -15.96
CA HIS A 387 -21.86 0.92 -15.86
C HIS A 387 -22.17 2.29 -15.28
N GLY A 388 -23.33 2.88 -15.63
CA GLY A 388 -23.78 4.16 -15.06
C GLY A 388 -24.00 4.08 -13.55
N VAL A 389 -24.64 3.02 -13.05
CA VAL A 389 -24.82 2.81 -11.60
C VAL A 389 -23.52 2.43 -10.91
N ALA A 390 -22.65 1.65 -11.55
CA ALA A 390 -21.32 1.35 -11.02
C ALA A 390 -20.49 2.64 -10.86
N LEU A 391 -20.51 3.52 -11.86
CA LEU A 391 -19.85 4.83 -11.81
C LEU A 391 -20.45 5.70 -10.70
N GLY A 392 -21.79 5.79 -10.62
CA GLY A 392 -22.46 6.52 -9.54
C GLY A 392 -22.10 6.00 -8.15
N GLY A 393 -22.00 4.67 -7.99
CA GLY A 393 -21.55 4.04 -6.74
C GLY A 393 -20.09 4.34 -6.40
N ALA A 394 -19.19 4.31 -7.38
CA ALA A 394 -17.79 4.69 -7.20
C ALA A 394 -17.65 6.17 -6.81
N VAL A 395 -18.38 7.07 -7.49
CA VAL A 395 -18.44 8.49 -7.14
C VAL A 395 -18.98 8.68 -5.73
N ALA A 396 -20.02 7.94 -5.33
CA ALA A 396 -20.54 8.01 -3.97
C ALA A 396 -19.51 7.55 -2.93
N VAL A 397 -18.76 6.47 -3.19
CA VAL A 397 -17.67 6.02 -2.31
C VAL A 397 -16.59 7.08 -2.17
N VAL A 398 -16.15 7.69 -3.27
CA VAL A 398 -15.13 8.75 -3.24
C VAL A 398 -15.67 9.97 -2.49
N ALA A 399 -16.89 10.43 -2.79
CA ALA A 399 -17.50 11.58 -2.12
C ALA A 399 -17.64 11.35 -0.61
N LEU A 400 -18.14 10.18 -0.19
CA LEU A 400 -18.24 9.83 1.21
C LEU A 400 -16.85 9.66 1.85
N GLY A 401 -15.87 9.10 1.14
CA GLY A 401 -14.49 9.03 1.60
C GLY A 401 -13.86 10.41 1.84
N LEU A 402 -14.15 11.39 0.98
CA LEU A 402 -13.78 12.79 1.19
C LEU A 402 -14.43 13.35 2.46
N VAL A 403 -15.70 13.02 2.74
CA VAL A 403 -16.37 13.42 3.99
C VAL A 403 -15.67 12.83 5.22
N TRP A 404 -15.34 11.53 5.19
CA TRP A 404 -14.62 10.87 6.29
C TRP A 404 -13.20 11.40 6.50
N SER A 405 -12.58 11.97 5.46
CA SER A 405 -11.23 12.56 5.51
C SER A 405 -11.25 14.09 5.49
N LEU A 406 -12.41 14.73 5.65
CA LEU A 406 -12.58 16.18 5.45
C LEU A 406 -11.59 17.03 6.27
N PRO A 407 -11.31 16.73 7.56
CA PRO A 407 -10.34 17.52 8.34
C PRO A 407 -8.95 17.58 7.70
N PHE A 408 -8.45 16.48 7.14
CA PHE A 408 -7.17 16.41 6.44
C PHE A 408 -7.16 17.31 5.19
N TRP A 409 -8.24 17.32 4.41
CA TRP A 409 -8.33 18.16 3.22
C TRP A 409 -8.40 19.65 3.53
N LEU A 410 -9.00 20.03 4.66
CA LEU A 410 -9.12 21.42 5.07
C LEU A 410 -7.85 21.98 5.74
N GLY A 411 -7.04 21.13 6.38
CA GLY A 411 -5.84 21.57 7.10
C GLY A 411 -4.51 21.34 6.36
N THR A 412 -4.37 20.19 5.69
CA THR A 412 -3.08 19.62 5.28
C THR A 412 -2.89 19.62 3.76
N ALA A 413 -3.97 19.69 2.96
CA ALA A 413 -3.88 19.50 1.50
C ALA A 413 -3.07 20.62 0.80
N SER A 414 -1.93 20.22 0.24
CA SER A 414 -1.01 21.05 -0.55
C SER A 414 -1.53 21.30 -1.98
N GLY A 415 -1.16 22.43 -2.57
CA GLY A 415 -1.54 22.89 -3.91
C GLY A 415 -0.98 22.06 -5.08
N ARG A 416 -1.42 20.80 -5.21
CA ARG A 416 -1.10 19.93 -6.35
C ARG A 416 -2.11 20.13 -7.48
N SER A 417 -1.64 20.06 -8.73
CA SER A 417 -2.49 20.11 -9.92
C SER A 417 -2.46 18.78 -10.68
N ILE A 418 -3.50 18.52 -11.46
CA ILE A 418 -3.51 17.39 -12.40
C ILE A 418 -2.93 17.87 -13.72
N ALA A 419 -1.97 17.13 -14.27
CA ALA A 419 -1.38 17.36 -15.57
C ALA A 419 -1.56 16.14 -16.48
N PHE A 420 -1.40 16.35 -17.78
CA PHE A 420 -1.76 15.38 -18.83
C PHE A 420 -0.60 15.13 -19.78
N LEU A 421 -0.60 13.93 -20.39
CA LEU A 421 0.33 13.52 -21.44
C LEU A 421 1.82 13.67 -21.06
N PRO A 422 2.27 13.04 -19.95
CA PRO A 422 3.68 13.00 -19.58
C PRO A 422 4.51 12.15 -20.57
N ASP A 423 5.84 12.17 -20.40
CA ASP A 423 6.72 11.20 -21.04
C ASP A 423 6.34 9.76 -20.65
N ARG A 424 6.20 8.92 -21.67
CA ARG A 424 5.62 7.58 -21.58
C ARG A 424 6.68 6.53 -21.31
N SER A 425 6.29 5.47 -20.59
CA SER A 425 7.17 4.34 -20.31
C SER A 425 7.57 3.63 -21.59
N SER A 426 8.83 3.24 -21.68
CA SER A 426 9.30 2.34 -22.74
C SER A 426 8.71 0.94 -22.56
N LEU A 427 8.62 0.19 -23.67
CA LEU A 427 8.20 -1.21 -23.62
C LEU A 427 9.12 -2.03 -22.70
N GLY A 428 10.43 -1.82 -22.80
CA GLY A 428 11.43 -2.50 -21.99
C GLY A 428 11.25 -2.22 -20.49
N GLY A 429 11.04 -0.97 -20.10
CA GLY A 429 10.83 -0.60 -18.70
C GLY A 429 9.57 -1.21 -18.10
N LEU A 430 8.46 -1.23 -18.85
CA LEU A 430 7.21 -1.89 -18.42
C LEU A 430 7.38 -3.40 -18.28
N LEU A 431 8.07 -4.04 -19.23
CA LEU A 431 8.35 -5.47 -19.16
C LEU A 431 9.31 -5.81 -18.02
N PHE A 432 10.29 -4.96 -17.70
CA PHE A 432 11.11 -5.16 -16.51
C PHE A 432 10.29 -5.05 -15.24
N ALA A 433 9.49 -3.99 -15.09
CA ALA A 433 8.70 -3.74 -13.90
C ALA A 433 7.60 -4.81 -13.68
N HIS A 434 6.97 -5.29 -14.75
CA HIS A 434 5.74 -6.08 -14.64
C HIS A 434 5.73 -7.39 -15.43
N GLY A 435 6.81 -7.77 -16.10
CA GLY A 435 6.84 -8.87 -17.06
C GLY A 435 6.42 -10.22 -16.50
N ALA A 436 6.76 -10.54 -15.25
CA ALA A 436 6.31 -11.77 -14.58
C ALA A 436 4.78 -11.83 -14.49
N PHE A 437 4.14 -10.72 -14.10
CA PHE A 437 2.67 -10.61 -14.06
C PHE A 437 2.07 -10.65 -15.46
N VAL A 438 2.65 -9.92 -16.42
CA VAL A 438 2.18 -9.90 -17.83
C VAL A 438 2.15 -11.30 -18.41
N VAL A 439 3.23 -12.09 -18.28
CA VAL A 439 3.30 -13.46 -18.79
C VAL A 439 2.23 -14.34 -18.13
N LEU A 440 2.13 -14.29 -16.80
CA LEU A 440 1.16 -15.11 -16.07
C LEU A 440 -0.29 -14.77 -16.44
N PHE A 441 -0.60 -13.49 -16.57
CA PHE A 441 -1.94 -13.02 -16.91
C PHE A 441 -2.28 -13.27 -18.38
N ALA A 442 -1.33 -13.11 -19.31
CA ALA A 442 -1.53 -13.45 -20.71
C ALA A 442 -1.84 -14.95 -20.88
N VAL A 443 -1.11 -15.83 -20.19
CA VAL A 443 -1.38 -17.27 -20.17
C VAL A 443 -2.77 -17.55 -19.60
N HIS A 444 -3.13 -16.92 -18.48
CA HIS A 444 -4.46 -17.08 -17.88
C HIS A 444 -5.59 -16.63 -18.81
N LEU A 445 -5.47 -15.44 -19.41
CA LEU A 445 -6.49 -14.91 -20.31
C LEU A 445 -6.62 -15.76 -21.58
N ALA A 446 -5.50 -16.15 -22.21
CA ALA A 446 -5.50 -17.03 -23.38
C ALA A 446 -6.12 -18.39 -23.08
N ARG A 447 -5.82 -18.96 -21.90
CA ARG A 447 -6.36 -20.24 -21.46
C ARG A 447 -7.89 -20.24 -21.36
N ASN A 448 -8.45 -19.14 -20.86
CA ASN A 448 -9.90 -19.00 -20.64
C ASN A 448 -10.64 -18.45 -21.88
N SER A 449 -9.95 -17.75 -22.79
CA SER A 449 -10.56 -17.23 -24.02
C SER A 449 -10.57 -18.24 -25.16
N PHE A 450 -9.49 -18.99 -25.37
CA PHE A 450 -9.39 -19.93 -26.50
C PHE A 450 -10.36 -21.11 -26.44
N ALA A 451 -10.87 -21.44 -25.25
CA ALA A 451 -11.92 -22.46 -25.12
C ALA A 451 -13.28 -22.00 -25.66
N GLU A 452 -13.50 -20.69 -25.75
CA GLU A 452 -14.79 -20.07 -26.11
C GLU A 452 -14.79 -19.54 -27.56
N VAL A 453 -13.63 -19.44 -28.20
CA VAL A 453 -13.50 -18.95 -29.58
C VAL A 453 -13.62 -20.12 -30.56
N ASP A 454 -14.62 -20.05 -31.46
CA ASP A 454 -14.74 -20.99 -32.58
C ASP A 454 -13.44 -20.99 -33.40
N PRO A 455 -12.83 -22.16 -33.68
CA PRO A 455 -11.59 -22.29 -34.46
C PRO A 455 -11.56 -21.46 -35.75
N GLN A 456 -12.73 -21.20 -36.35
CA GLN A 456 -12.90 -20.44 -37.58
C GLN A 456 -12.58 -18.94 -37.41
N HIS A 457 -12.75 -18.37 -36.21
CA HIS A 457 -12.56 -16.94 -35.92
C HIS A 457 -11.24 -16.64 -35.20
N VAL A 458 -10.42 -17.66 -34.92
CA VAL A 458 -9.11 -17.49 -34.24
C VAL A 458 -8.17 -16.61 -35.06
N ALA A 459 -8.15 -16.76 -36.39
CA ALA A 459 -7.33 -15.94 -37.28
C ALA A 459 -7.75 -14.45 -37.25
N GLU A 460 -9.05 -14.18 -37.18
CA GLU A 460 -9.58 -12.80 -37.09
C GLU A 460 -9.31 -12.17 -35.72
N ALA A 461 -9.44 -12.94 -34.64
CA ALA A 461 -9.10 -12.49 -33.29
C ALA A 461 -7.60 -12.17 -33.15
N LEU A 462 -6.73 -13.01 -33.71
CA LEU A 462 -5.28 -12.78 -33.76
C LEU A 462 -4.93 -11.59 -34.65
N LEU A 463 -5.64 -11.39 -35.76
CA LEU A 463 -5.46 -10.23 -36.64
C LEU A 463 -5.90 -8.93 -35.95
N MET A 464 -7.03 -8.92 -35.25
CA MET A 464 -7.52 -7.76 -34.48
C MET A 464 -6.60 -7.42 -33.30
N LEU A 465 -6.08 -8.44 -32.61
CA LEU A 465 -5.06 -8.28 -31.58
C LEU A 465 -3.78 -7.70 -32.19
N GLY A 466 -3.32 -8.26 -33.31
CA GLY A 466 -2.16 -7.79 -34.06
C GLY A 466 -2.33 -6.34 -34.53
N ILE A 467 -3.49 -5.97 -35.06
CA ILE A 467 -3.82 -4.60 -35.46
C ILE A 467 -3.85 -3.68 -34.24
N THR A 468 -4.42 -4.10 -33.11
CA THR A 468 -4.45 -3.28 -31.88
C THR A 468 -3.04 -3.03 -31.35
N VAL A 469 -2.19 -4.06 -31.36
CA VAL A 469 -0.77 -3.94 -30.98
C VAL A 469 -0.02 -3.04 -31.96
N VAL A 470 -0.22 -3.22 -33.27
CA VAL A 470 0.40 -2.41 -34.32
C VAL A 470 -0.09 -0.96 -34.28
N VAL A 471 -1.37 -0.70 -34.00
CA VAL A 471 -1.92 0.67 -33.84
C VAL A 471 -1.41 1.32 -32.56
N ALA A 472 -1.30 0.58 -31.45
CA ALA A 472 -0.66 1.07 -30.23
C ALA A 472 0.84 1.36 -30.43
N TRP A 473 1.49 0.61 -31.32
CA TRP A 473 2.89 0.78 -31.68
C TRP A 473 3.12 1.95 -32.66
N LEU A 474 2.27 2.09 -33.68
CA LEU A 474 2.33 3.15 -34.70
C LEU A 474 1.75 4.49 -34.22
N GLY A 475 0.86 4.48 -33.23
CA GLY A 475 0.11 5.66 -32.75
C GLY A 475 0.85 6.58 -31.77
N GLY A 476 2.15 6.38 -31.55
CA GLY A 476 2.99 7.32 -30.78
C GLY A 476 3.31 6.89 -29.36
N SER A 477 4.12 5.84 -29.18
CA SER A 477 4.82 5.61 -27.90
C SER A 477 3.92 5.23 -26.71
N ALA A 478 2.77 4.58 -26.91
CA ALA A 478 1.89 4.15 -25.82
C ALA A 478 2.07 2.65 -25.49
N ALA A 479 3.30 2.24 -25.14
CA ALA A 479 3.64 0.84 -24.89
C ALA A 479 2.73 0.16 -23.85
N ALA A 480 2.33 0.89 -22.80
CA ALA A 480 1.38 0.41 -21.82
C ALA A 480 0.02 0.06 -22.43
N LEU A 481 -0.50 0.88 -23.34
CA LEU A 481 -1.77 0.60 -24.02
C LEU A 481 -1.65 -0.63 -24.93
N GLY A 482 -0.50 -0.83 -25.57
CA GLY A 482 -0.23 -2.00 -26.40
C GLY A 482 -0.17 -3.32 -25.62
N ILE A 483 0.43 -3.32 -24.42
CA ILE A 483 0.49 -4.52 -23.56
C ILE A 483 -0.84 -4.73 -22.82
N PHE A 484 -1.28 -3.71 -22.09
CA PHE A 484 -2.35 -3.83 -21.10
C PHE A 484 -3.74 -3.57 -21.67
N GLY A 485 -3.87 -2.82 -22.77
CA GLY A 485 -5.14 -2.57 -23.43
C GLY A 485 -5.85 -3.86 -23.87
N PRO A 486 -5.19 -4.75 -24.65
CA PRO A 486 -5.78 -6.03 -25.00
C PRO A 486 -6.11 -6.91 -23.79
N MET A 487 -5.25 -6.91 -22.77
CA MET A 487 -5.52 -7.66 -21.52
C MET A 487 -6.79 -7.15 -20.83
N ILE A 488 -6.96 -5.83 -20.71
CA ILE A 488 -8.16 -5.20 -20.14
C ILE A 488 -9.39 -5.62 -20.94
N VAL A 489 -9.36 -5.49 -22.27
CA VAL A 489 -10.51 -5.83 -23.13
C VAL A 489 -10.89 -7.30 -23.01
N VAL A 490 -9.91 -8.22 -23.12
CA VAL A 490 -10.18 -9.66 -23.01
C VAL A 490 -10.68 -10.03 -21.62
N ALA A 491 -10.06 -9.53 -20.56
CA ALA A 491 -10.49 -9.74 -19.19
C ALA A 491 -11.91 -9.24 -18.95
N TRP A 492 -12.24 -8.06 -19.48
CA TRP A 492 -13.57 -7.47 -19.39
C TRP A 492 -14.63 -8.32 -20.09
N ILE A 493 -14.35 -8.75 -21.32
CA ILE A 493 -15.23 -9.62 -22.09
C ILE A 493 -15.47 -10.93 -21.34
N LEU A 494 -14.40 -11.61 -20.89
CA LEU A 494 -14.51 -12.86 -20.14
C LEU A 494 -15.37 -12.71 -18.87
N LEU A 495 -15.14 -11.65 -18.10
CA LEU A 495 -15.92 -11.37 -16.89
C LEU A 495 -17.40 -11.13 -17.19
N ARG A 496 -17.74 -10.45 -18.30
CA ARG A 496 -19.14 -10.19 -18.67
C ARG A 496 -19.81 -11.41 -19.29
N THR A 497 -19.16 -12.12 -20.20
CA THR A 497 -19.74 -13.30 -20.89
C THR A 497 -19.91 -14.49 -19.95
N GLN A 498 -18.95 -14.73 -19.06
CA GLN A 498 -19.02 -15.86 -18.12
C GLN A 498 -19.87 -15.54 -16.87
N ALA A 499 -20.04 -14.26 -16.50
CA ALA A 499 -21.01 -13.87 -15.47
C ALA A 499 -22.44 -14.29 -15.81
N ASP A 500 -22.82 -14.30 -17.09
CA ASP A 500 -24.14 -14.78 -17.54
C ASP A 500 -24.31 -16.29 -17.37
N VAL A 501 -23.22 -17.07 -17.41
CA VAL A 501 -23.23 -18.51 -17.13
C VAL A 501 -23.49 -18.74 -15.64
N VAL A 502 -22.78 -17.99 -14.78
CA VAL A 502 -22.99 -18.02 -13.32
C VAL A 502 -24.41 -17.59 -12.97
N HIS A 503 -24.87 -16.46 -13.50
CA HIS A 503 -26.20 -15.91 -13.27
C HIS A 503 -27.29 -16.91 -13.65
N ARG A 504 -27.22 -17.50 -14.85
CA ARG A 504 -28.17 -18.53 -15.32
C ARG A 504 -28.13 -19.79 -14.45
N ALA A 505 -26.96 -20.23 -14.00
CA ALA A 505 -26.83 -21.38 -13.11
C ALA A 505 -27.47 -21.10 -11.73
N THR A 506 -27.18 -19.95 -11.12
CA THR A 506 -27.77 -19.56 -9.83
C THR A 506 -29.27 -19.29 -9.92
N ALA A 507 -29.76 -18.67 -11.00
CA ALA A 507 -31.19 -18.42 -11.19
C ALA A 507 -31.97 -19.74 -11.35
N ARG A 508 -31.41 -20.73 -12.06
CA ARG A 508 -32.00 -22.07 -12.15
C ARG A 508 -32.00 -22.77 -10.80
N ALA A 509 -30.88 -22.77 -10.07
CA ALA A 509 -30.80 -23.39 -8.75
C ALA A 509 -31.79 -22.76 -7.75
N ALA A 510 -31.90 -21.41 -7.74
CA ALA A 510 -32.88 -20.70 -6.92
C ALA A 510 -34.32 -20.99 -7.34
N GLY A 511 -34.59 -21.13 -8.64
CA GLY A 511 -35.90 -21.53 -9.17
C GLY A 511 -36.30 -22.95 -8.76
N THR A 512 -35.35 -23.90 -8.83
CA THR A 512 -35.55 -25.28 -8.36
C THR A 512 -35.79 -25.34 -6.85
N ALA A 513 -34.96 -24.65 -6.06
CA ALA A 513 -35.14 -24.58 -4.61
C ALA A 513 -36.49 -23.94 -4.23
N ARG A 514 -36.94 -22.93 -4.98
CA ARG A 514 -38.24 -22.29 -4.76
C ARG A 514 -39.40 -23.22 -5.12
N LYS A 515 -39.30 -23.98 -6.23
CA LYS A 515 -40.29 -25.03 -6.57
C LYS A 515 -40.37 -26.11 -5.50
N VAL A 516 -39.24 -26.61 -5.03
CA VAL A 516 -39.18 -27.62 -3.95
C VAL A 516 -39.76 -27.07 -2.63
N ALA A 517 -39.58 -25.79 -2.34
CA ALA A 517 -40.16 -25.13 -1.17
C ALA A 517 -41.66 -24.83 -1.31
N THR A 518 -42.16 -24.57 -2.53
CA THR A 518 -43.59 -24.30 -2.79
C THR A 518 -44.41 -25.56 -2.96
N ASP A 519 -43.81 -26.66 -3.42
CA ASP A 519 -44.51 -27.92 -3.70
C ASP A 519 -44.68 -28.80 -2.44
N GLY A 520 -44.37 -28.28 -1.25
CA GLY A 520 -44.74 -28.85 0.05
C GLY A 520 -44.54 -30.36 0.15
N GLY A 521 -43.29 -30.80 0.31
CA GLY A 521 -42.84 -32.20 0.39
C GLY A 521 -43.95 -33.25 0.59
N ALA A 522 -44.46 -33.78 -0.52
CA ALA A 522 -45.27 -35.00 -0.56
C ALA A 522 -44.73 -35.91 -1.67
N PRO A 523 -44.49 -37.21 -1.40
CA PRO A 523 -44.10 -38.15 -2.43
C PRO A 523 -45.34 -38.49 -3.28
N THR A 524 -45.40 -37.99 -4.51
CA THR A 524 -46.43 -38.38 -5.47
C THR A 524 -46.00 -39.62 -6.24
N GLU A 525 -46.68 -40.74 -5.97
CA GLU A 525 -46.69 -41.92 -6.83
C GLU A 525 -47.44 -41.65 -8.14
N ALA A 526 -46.81 -42.10 -9.23
CA ALA A 526 -47.33 -42.56 -10.53
C ALA A 526 -48.61 -41.94 -11.14
N ALA A 527 -48.44 -41.29 -12.31
CA ALA A 527 -49.39 -41.35 -13.42
C ALA A 527 -48.68 -41.20 -14.78
N THR A 528 -48.46 -42.35 -15.41
CA THR A 528 -48.48 -42.68 -16.85
C THR A 528 -48.09 -41.62 -17.90
N GLY A 529 -47.03 -41.95 -18.65
CA GLY A 529 -47.08 -41.96 -20.11
C GLY A 529 -46.50 -40.75 -20.84
N GLU A 530 -45.19 -40.55 -20.76
CA GLU A 530 -44.40 -39.92 -21.84
C GLU A 530 -42.92 -40.30 -21.66
N THR A 531 -42.27 -40.60 -22.78
CA THR A 531 -40.90 -41.09 -22.90
C THR A 531 -39.91 -40.26 -22.08
N PRO A 532 -39.01 -40.86 -21.27
CA PRO A 532 -38.04 -40.08 -20.51
C PRO A 532 -37.03 -39.45 -21.46
N PRO A 533 -36.72 -38.13 -21.36
CA PRO A 533 -35.47 -37.65 -21.89
C PRO A 533 -34.34 -38.28 -21.06
N GLU A 534 -33.39 -38.89 -21.75
CA GLU A 534 -32.13 -39.35 -21.15
C GLU A 534 -31.49 -38.22 -20.32
N THR A 535 -30.88 -38.60 -19.19
CA THR A 535 -29.96 -37.80 -18.35
C THR A 535 -30.57 -36.83 -17.32
N ALA A 536 -31.21 -37.36 -16.28
CA ALA A 536 -31.51 -36.64 -15.03
C ALA A 536 -30.70 -37.14 -13.82
N SER A 537 -29.42 -37.50 -14.00
CA SER A 537 -28.52 -37.95 -12.93
C SER A 537 -27.35 -36.98 -12.63
N GLY A 538 -27.39 -35.73 -13.11
CA GLY A 538 -26.21 -34.85 -13.14
C GLY A 538 -26.20 -33.59 -12.26
N THR A 539 -27.17 -33.34 -11.37
CA THR A 539 -27.49 -31.95 -11.00
C THR A 539 -26.82 -31.29 -9.79
N ASP A 540 -25.90 -31.91 -9.06
CA ASP A 540 -25.10 -31.17 -8.03
C ASP A 540 -23.58 -31.20 -8.26
N ALA A 541 -23.01 -32.28 -8.79
CA ALA A 541 -21.57 -32.36 -9.05
C ALA A 541 -21.10 -31.46 -10.21
N GLY A 542 -21.99 -31.12 -11.14
CA GLY A 542 -21.65 -30.34 -12.33
C GLY A 542 -21.53 -28.82 -12.10
N ILE A 543 -22.18 -28.26 -11.07
CA ILE A 543 -22.16 -26.80 -10.81
C ILE A 543 -20.81 -26.33 -10.24
N PRO A 544 -20.22 -27.01 -9.23
CA PRO A 544 -18.87 -26.68 -8.75
C PRO A 544 -17.81 -26.79 -9.84
N ALA A 545 -17.92 -27.80 -10.72
CA ALA A 545 -17.03 -27.97 -11.86
C ALA A 545 -17.15 -26.80 -12.87
N ARG A 546 -18.37 -26.36 -13.20
CA ARG A 546 -18.59 -25.19 -14.07
C ARG A 546 -18.08 -23.88 -13.45
N LEU A 547 -18.29 -23.69 -12.15
CA LEU A 547 -17.80 -22.49 -11.44
C LEU A 547 -16.28 -22.44 -11.32
N ARG A 548 -15.63 -23.62 -11.31
CA ARG A 548 -14.17 -23.73 -11.34
C ARG A 548 -13.60 -23.25 -12.66
N ASP A 549 -14.26 -23.53 -13.78
CA ASP A 549 -13.74 -23.25 -15.11
C ASP A 549 -14.02 -21.82 -15.62
N VAL A 550 -14.77 -20.99 -14.88
CA VAL A 550 -15.01 -19.58 -15.23
C VAL A 550 -14.05 -18.63 -14.51
N VAL A 551 -13.68 -17.50 -15.14
CA VAL A 551 -12.89 -16.44 -14.51
C VAL A 551 -13.64 -15.74 -13.38
N GLY A 552 -12.89 -15.25 -12.38
CA GLY A 552 -13.44 -14.60 -11.19
C GLY A 552 -12.74 -13.28 -10.83
N PHE A 553 -12.75 -12.97 -9.53
CA PHE A 553 -12.26 -11.70 -9.00
C PHE A 553 -10.77 -11.47 -9.25
N GLU A 554 -9.95 -12.52 -9.39
CA GLU A 554 -8.55 -12.39 -9.82
C GLU A 554 -8.42 -11.69 -11.17
N THR A 555 -9.36 -11.89 -12.09
CA THR A 555 -9.35 -11.25 -13.41
C THR A 555 -9.77 -9.78 -13.31
N LEU A 556 -10.61 -9.42 -12.35
CA LEU A 556 -10.91 -8.02 -12.02
C LEU A 556 -9.66 -7.30 -11.49
N LEU A 557 -8.86 -7.96 -10.65
CA LEU A 557 -7.60 -7.42 -10.14
C LEU A 557 -6.56 -7.21 -11.26
N ILE A 558 -6.54 -8.06 -12.29
CA ILE A 558 -5.76 -7.80 -13.51
C ILE A 558 -6.16 -6.45 -14.11
N VAL A 559 -7.46 -6.25 -14.36
CA VAL A 559 -8.01 -5.01 -14.94
C VAL A 559 -7.71 -3.80 -14.05
N ALA A 560 -7.79 -3.95 -12.73
CA ALA A 560 -7.49 -2.87 -11.78
C ALA A 560 -6.04 -2.38 -11.90
N GLY A 561 -5.05 -3.28 -11.77
CA GLY A 561 -3.65 -2.88 -11.90
C GLY A 561 -3.29 -2.43 -13.32
N ALA A 562 -3.83 -3.08 -14.36
CA ALA A 562 -3.61 -2.70 -15.76
C ALA A 562 -4.19 -1.31 -16.06
N GLY A 563 -5.36 -1.00 -15.50
CA GLY A 563 -6.00 0.30 -15.59
C GLY A 563 -5.18 1.39 -14.92
N ILE A 564 -4.60 1.13 -13.74
CA ILE A 564 -3.70 2.08 -13.06
C ILE A 564 -2.45 2.32 -13.92
N VAL A 565 -1.79 1.25 -14.39
CA VAL A 565 -0.59 1.36 -15.24
C VAL A 565 -0.89 2.17 -16.50
N VAL A 566 -2.01 1.93 -17.17
CA VAL A 566 -2.41 2.72 -18.35
C VAL A 566 -2.74 4.16 -17.97
N LEU A 567 -3.48 4.39 -16.89
CA LEU A 567 -3.94 5.74 -16.48
C LEU A 567 -2.77 6.70 -16.24
N VAL A 568 -1.73 6.24 -15.54
CA VAL A 568 -0.57 7.08 -15.17
C VAL A 568 0.35 7.43 -16.35
N GLU A 569 0.12 6.84 -17.53
CA GLU A 569 0.78 7.22 -18.79
C GLU A 569 0.12 8.44 -19.44
N PHE A 570 -1.08 8.81 -19.01
CA PHE A 570 -1.85 9.92 -19.59
C PHE A 570 -2.19 10.99 -18.58
N VAL A 571 -2.33 10.65 -17.30
CA VAL A 571 -2.73 11.57 -16.23
C VAL A 571 -1.78 11.41 -15.06
N TYR A 572 -1.25 12.52 -14.57
CA TYR A 572 -0.39 12.51 -13.38
C TYR A 572 -0.65 13.73 -12.51
N VAL A 573 -0.24 13.63 -11.25
CA VAL A 573 -0.28 14.77 -10.33
C VAL A 573 1.05 15.51 -10.44
N GLN A 574 0.98 16.77 -10.84
CA GLN A 574 2.12 17.67 -10.92
C GLN A 574 2.38 18.28 -9.54
N GLU A 575 3.59 18.10 -9.04
CA GLU A 575 4.05 18.66 -7.78
C GLU A 575 5.51 19.10 -7.87
N GLN A 576 5.98 19.88 -6.89
CA GLN A 576 7.37 20.36 -6.86
C GLN A 576 8.33 19.38 -6.15
N ALA A 577 7.80 18.32 -5.52
CA ALA A 577 8.58 17.31 -4.80
C ALA A 577 9.23 16.25 -5.71
N GLY A 578 9.04 16.32 -7.02
CA GLY A 578 9.64 15.38 -7.96
C GLY A 578 9.37 15.74 -9.42
N PRO A 579 10.24 15.33 -10.36
CA PRO A 579 10.07 15.64 -11.78
C PRO A 579 8.92 14.83 -12.41
N GLY A 580 8.17 15.49 -13.30
CA GLY A 580 7.16 14.85 -14.15
C GLY A 580 6.18 13.98 -13.35
N ARG A 581 6.02 12.72 -13.78
CA ARG A 581 5.10 11.74 -13.15
C ARG A 581 5.76 10.83 -12.13
N MET A 582 7.00 11.12 -11.69
CA MET A 582 7.81 10.23 -10.84
C MET A 582 7.03 9.72 -9.62
N ASN A 583 6.46 10.62 -8.81
CA ASN A 583 5.72 10.24 -7.60
C ASN A 583 4.36 9.61 -7.89
N THR A 584 3.73 9.98 -9.01
CA THR A 584 2.49 9.30 -9.46
C THR A 584 2.77 7.83 -9.74
N VAL A 585 3.82 7.52 -10.51
CA VAL A 585 4.24 6.14 -10.78
C VAL A 585 4.64 5.44 -9.49
N PHE A 586 5.53 6.05 -8.71
CA PHE A 586 6.03 5.50 -7.46
C PHE A 586 4.91 5.01 -6.54
N LYS A 587 4.02 5.92 -6.15
CA LYS A 587 3.06 5.65 -5.09
C LYS A 587 1.90 4.79 -5.57
N THR A 588 1.52 4.87 -6.85
CA THR A 588 0.43 4.04 -7.40
C THR A 588 0.91 2.65 -7.84
N TYR A 589 2.18 2.47 -8.20
CA TYR A 589 2.70 1.15 -8.55
C TYR A 589 2.79 0.21 -7.33
N ALA A 590 2.85 0.75 -6.11
CA ALA A 590 2.67 -0.05 -4.90
C ALA A 590 1.28 -0.73 -4.88
N ASP A 591 0.22 0.00 -5.22
CA ASP A 591 -1.14 -0.55 -5.34
C ASP A 591 -1.22 -1.58 -6.48
N VAL A 592 -0.59 -1.32 -7.64
CA VAL A 592 -0.53 -2.27 -8.75
C VAL A 592 0.09 -3.58 -8.31
N TRP A 593 1.25 -3.52 -7.65
CA TRP A 593 2.01 -4.70 -7.24
C TRP A 593 1.21 -5.60 -6.30
N ILE A 594 0.58 -5.02 -5.27
CA ILE A 594 -0.13 -5.80 -4.24
C ILE A 594 -1.45 -6.38 -4.78
N LEU A 595 -2.17 -5.67 -5.65
CA LEU A 595 -3.37 -6.19 -6.32
C LEU A 595 -3.01 -7.34 -7.28
N TRP A 596 -1.93 -7.18 -8.06
CA TRP A 596 -1.45 -8.22 -8.97
C TRP A 596 -0.79 -9.39 -8.27
N SER A 597 -0.19 -9.21 -7.09
CA SER A 597 0.33 -10.31 -6.27
C SER A 597 -0.79 -11.25 -5.83
N VAL A 598 -1.94 -10.70 -5.42
CA VAL A 598 -3.14 -11.48 -5.08
C VAL A 598 -3.69 -12.20 -6.30
N ALA A 599 -3.81 -11.51 -7.44
CA ALA A 599 -4.27 -12.11 -8.69
C ALA A 599 -3.35 -13.25 -9.14
N ALA A 600 -2.04 -13.00 -9.13
CA ALA A 600 -1.00 -13.95 -9.51
C ALA A 600 -1.01 -15.20 -8.63
N GLY A 601 -1.16 -15.05 -7.31
CA GLY A 601 -1.25 -16.20 -6.41
C GLY A 601 -2.45 -17.11 -6.70
N ALA A 602 -3.63 -16.50 -6.90
CA ALA A 602 -4.84 -17.25 -7.27
C ALA A 602 -4.72 -17.91 -8.65
N ILE A 603 -4.20 -17.19 -9.64
CA ILE A 603 -4.03 -17.68 -11.02
C ILE A 603 -3.00 -18.81 -11.08
N LEU A 604 -1.85 -18.67 -10.44
CA LEU A 604 -0.79 -19.67 -10.48
C LEU A 604 -1.24 -20.98 -9.82
N ALA A 605 -1.98 -20.91 -8.71
CA ALA A 605 -2.61 -22.09 -8.11
C ALA A 605 -3.62 -22.74 -9.06
N HIS A 606 -4.43 -21.93 -9.76
CA HIS A 606 -5.39 -22.42 -10.74
C HIS A 606 -4.72 -23.11 -11.93
N LEU A 607 -3.63 -22.57 -12.47
CA LEU A 607 -2.86 -23.18 -13.55
C LEU A 607 -2.22 -24.51 -13.11
N VAL A 608 -1.73 -24.59 -11.87
CA VAL A 608 -1.11 -25.83 -11.36
C VAL A 608 -2.14 -26.92 -11.05
N GLU A 609 -3.36 -26.57 -10.63
CA GLU A 609 -4.35 -27.52 -10.09
C GLU A 609 -5.51 -27.84 -11.00
N ASN A 610 -6.00 -26.88 -11.77
CA ASN A 610 -7.18 -27.08 -12.59
C ASN A 610 -6.77 -27.51 -13.99
N HIS A 611 -7.11 -28.73 -14.39
CA HIS A 611 -6.82 -29.30 -15.72
C HIS A 611 -8.08 -29.84 -16.40
N SER A 612 -9.24 -29.24 -16.12
CA SER A 612 -10.51 -29.59 -16.74
C SER A 612 -10.42 -29.60 -18.27
N PRO A 613 -11.01 -30.60 -18.97
CA PRO A 613 -11.02 -30.67 -20.43
C PRO A 613 -11.70 -29.48 -21.11
N GLY A 614 -12.57 -28.75 -20.40
CA GLY A 614 -13.26 -27.56 -20.90
C GLY A 614 -12.39 -26.31 -21.00
N LEU A 615 -11.14 -26.34 -20.51
CA LEU A 615 -10.19 -25.25 -20.64
C LEU A 615 -9.18 -25.54 -21.75
N ALA A 616 -8.74 -24.49 -22.44
CA ALA A 616 -7.56 -24.61 -23.30
C ALA A 616 -6.32 -24.93 -22.45
N LEU A 617 -5.25 -25.40 -23.10
CA LEU A 617 -3.98 -25.73 -22.42
C LEU A 617 -4.20 -26.65 -21.19
N SER A 618 -5.00 -27.71 -21.36
CA SER A 618 -5.38 -28.65 -20.30
C SER A 618 -4.82 -30.07 -20.53
N GLY A 619 -4.87 -30.93 -19.51
CA GLY A 619 -4.31 -32.29 -19.52
C GLY A 619 -2.91 -32.41 -18.89
N GLU A 620 -2.41 -33.65 -18.79
CA GLU A 620 -1.19 -33.97 -18.01
C GLU A 620 0.07 -33.24 -18.49
N ARG A 621 0.22 -33.08 -19.82
CA ARG A 621 1.34 -32.32 -20.41
C ARG A 621 1.35 -30.88 -19.89
N TRP A 622 0.20 -30.20 -19.97
CA TRP A 622 0.09 -28.81 -19.52
C TRP A 622 0.16 -28.67 -18.00
N ALA A 623 -0.29 -29.67 -17.25
CA ALA A 623 -0.04 -29.73 -15.81
C ALA A 623 1.45 -29.70 -15.47
N SER A 624 2.26 -30.45 -16.21
CA SER A 624 3.72 -30.44 -16.05
C SER A 624 4.33 -29.10 -16.46
N VAL A 625 3.86 -28.51 -17.57
CA VAL A 625 4.31 -27.19 -18.05
C VAL A 625 4.00 -26.09 -17.03
N PHE A 626 2.79 -26.06 -16.45
CA PHE A 626 2.44 -25.02 -15.47
C PHE A 626 3.15 -25.19 -14.12
N ARG A 627 3.46 -26.43 -13.71
CA ARG A 627 4.35 -26.66 -12.57
C ARG A 627 5.76 -26.14 -12.84
N ALA A 628 6.31 -26.41 -14.03
CA ALA A 628 7.61 -25.87 -14.43
C ALA A 628 7.59 -24.34 -14.50
N LEU A 629 6.54 -23.75 -15.07
CA LEU A 629 6.35 -22.29 -15.10
C LEU A 629 6.31 -21.70 -13.68
N ALA A 630 5.60 -22.33 -12.74
CA ALA A 630 5.57 -21.89 -11.35
C ALA A 630 6.96 -21.90 -10.73
N VAL A 631 7.74 -22.98 -10.93
CA VAL A 631 9.13 -23.06 -10.46
C VAL A 631 9.99 -21.97 -11.09
N VAL A 632 9.92 -21.78 -12.40
CA VAL A 632 10.69 -20.75 -13.11
C VAL A 632 10.34 -19.35 -12.61
N LEU A 633 9.05 -19.03 -12.44
CA LEU A 633 8.62 -17.74 -11.91
C LEU A 633 9.13 -17.51 -10.49
N ILE A 634 8.98 -18.49 -9.59
CA ILE A 634 9.46 -18.38 -8.21
C ILE A 634 10.97 -18.20 -8.18
N VAL A 635 11.73 -19.04 -8.89
CA VAL A 635 13.20 -18.97 -8.88
C VAL A 635 13.70 -17.65 -9.48
N SER A 636 13.18 -17.25 -10.64
CA SER A 636 13.61 -16.02 -11.31
C SER A 636 13.31 -14.77 -10.48
N THR A 637 12.10 -14.65 -9.92
CA THR A 637 11.71 -13.50 -9.09
C THR A 637 12.24 -13.57 -7.66
N SER A 638 12.86 -14.68 -7.25
CA SER A 638 13.59 -14.77 -5.98
C SER A 638 15.04 -14.28 -6.08
N LEU A 639 15.60 -14.20 -7.28
CA LEU A 639 17.03 -13.95 -7.48
C LEU A 639 17.47 -12.62 -6.88
N TYR A 640 16.69 -11.55 -7.09
CA TYR A 640 16.92 -10.26 -6.46
C TYR A 640 16.93 -10.37 -4.94
N GLY A 641 15.92 -11.02 -4.35
CA GLY A 641 15.81 -11.14 -2.90
C GLY A 641 16.98 -11.91 -2.30
N ALA A 642 17.43 -12.97 -2.95
CA ALA A 642 18.60 -13.73 -2.53
C ALA A 642 19.88 -12.88 -2.54
N LEU A 643 20.11 -12.10 -3.60
CA LEU A 643 21.30 -11.25 -3.73
C LEU A 643 21.25 -10.03 -2.78
N ALA A 644 20.11 -9.36 -2.71
CA ALA A 644 19.91 -8.18 -1.88
C ALA A 644 20.02 -8.53 -0.39
N LEU A 645 19.36 -9.59 0.06
CA LEU A 645 19.48 -10.05 1.45
C LEU A 645 20.88 -10.63 1.72
N GLY A 646 21.50 -11.31 0.75
CA GLY A 646 22.88 -11.77 0.87
C GLY A 646 23.85 -10.63 1.16
N GLY A 647 23.77 -9.53 0.41
CA GLY A 647 24.57 -8.32 0.68
C GLY A 647 24.19 -7.66 2.01
N HIS A 648 22.89 -7.59 2.31
CA HIS A 648 22.39 -7.00 3.56
C HIS A 648 22.93 -7.70 4.81
N PHE A 649 22.89 -9.03 4.83
CA PHE A 649 23.38 -9.83 5.95
C PHE A 649 24.90 -10.03 5.95
N ALA A 650 25.58 -9.78 4.83
CA ALA A 650 27.04 -9.73 4.80
C ALA A 650 27.59 -8.40 5.37
N GLY A 651 26.82 -7.32 5.28
CA GLY A 651 27.29 -5.96 5.61
C GLY A 651 28.28 -5.39 4.58
N ASP A 652 28.50 -6.11 3.48
CA ASP A 652 29.46 -5.74 2.45
C ASP A 652 28.84 -4.81 1.42
N GLY A 653 29.45 -3.64 1.23
CA GLY A 653 29.19 -2.75 0.10
C GLY A 653 28.56 -1.41 0.46
N TYR A 654 28.51 -0.53 -0.54
CA TYR A 654 28.16 0.89 -0.36
C TYR A 654 26.77 1.12 0.25
N PHE A 655 25.80 0.28 -0.08
CA PHE A 655 24.42 0.43 0.39
C PHE A 655 24.13 -0.29 1.71
N SER A 656 25.07 -1.11 2.20
CA SER A 656 24.98 -1.84 3.48
C SER A 656 25.97 -1.30 4.51
N ARG A 657 26.54 -0.11 4.26
CA ARG A 657 27.61 0.49 5.07
C ARG A 657 27.22 0.84 6.51
N TYR A 658 25.94 0.80 6.84
CA TYR A 658 25.41 1.03 8.18
C TYR A 658 24.77 -0.23 8.77
N ASN A 659 25.06 -1.39 8.18
CA ASN A 659 24.55 -2.66 8.66
C ASN A 659 25.43 -3.24 9.77
N HIS A 660 24.80 -3.92 10.72
CA HIS A 660 25.40 -4.56 11.90
C HIS A 660 25.09 -6.05 11.93
N PRO A 661 25.64 -6.86 11.01
CA PRO A 661 25.33 -8.29 10.97
C PRO A 661 25.86 -9.05 12.19
N ASP A 662 26.96 -8.58 12.79
CA ASP A 662 27.60 -9.21 13.96
C ASP A 662 27.03 -8.72 15.30
N ASP A 663 26.33 -7.58 15.32
CA ASP A 663 25.65 -7.04 16.52
C ASP A 663 24.23 -6.53 16.19
N PRO A 664 23.28 -7.44 15.88
CA PRO A 664 21.94 -7.02 15.50
C PRO A 664 21.18 -6.37 16.66
N THR A 665 20.54 -5.24 16.37
CA THR A 665 19.75 -4.44 17.33
C THR A 665 18.50 -3.90 16.65
N LEU A 666 17.48 -3.53 17.43
CA LEU A 666 16.31 -2.79 16.94
C LEU A 666 16.35 -1.31 17.33
N ASP A 667 17.42 -0.84 17.97
CA ASP A 667 17.56 0.57 18.35
C ASP A 667 17.80 1.44 17.10
N GLY A 668 16.78 2.22 16.75
CA GLY A 668 16.85 3.21 15.67
C GLY A 668 17.94 4.27 15.85
N PHE A 669 18.47 4.45 17.06
CA PHE A 669 19.52 5.43 17.34
C PHE A 669 20.94 4.87 17.23
N THR A 670 21.10 3.60 16.87
CA THR A 670 22.42 2.95 16.68
C THR A 670 23.32 3.75 15.74
N TYR A 671 22.78 4.15 14.58
CA TYR A 671 23.49 5.00 13.62
C TYR A 671 24.06 6.28 14.25
N ILE A 672 23.29 6.93 15.11
CA ILE A 672 23.67 8.20 15.75
C ILE A 672 24.81 7.97 16.72
N ASN A 673 24.70 6.92 17.54
CA ASN A 673 25.69 6.58 18.56
C ASN A 673 27.07 6.28 17.95
N GLU A 674 27.10 5.77 16.71
CA GLU A 674 28.34 5.43 16.01
C GLU A 674 28.91 6.56 15.17
N THR A 675 28.04 7.32 14.49
CA THR A 675 28.47 8.29 13.47
C THR A 675 28.46 9.73 13.96
N HIS A 676 27.67 10.05 14.99
CA HIS A 676 27.52 11.39 15.58
C HIS A 676 27.46 11.31 17.14
N PRO A 677 28.38 10.57 17.81
CA PRO A 677 28.33 10.35 19.26
C PRO A 677 28.38 11.65 20.07
N GLU A 678 29.03 12.69 19.55
CA GLU A 678 29.19 13.99 20.17
C GLU A 678 27.87 14.80 20.24
N GLU A 679 26.91 14.51 19.36
CA GLU A 679 25.57 15.13 19.35
C GLU A 679 24.51 14.25 20.05
N TYR A 680 24.82 12.98 20.32
CA TYR A 680 23.86 12.02 20.89
C TYR A 680 23.26 12.49 22.23
N ALA A 681 24.09 13.01 23.13
CA ALA A 681 23.62 13.51 24.43
C ALA A 681 22.68 14.71 24.30
N ALA A 682 22.89 15.57 23.31
CA ALA A 682 22.00 16.70 23.03
C ALA A 682 20.66 16.23 22.45
N ILE A 683 20.68 15.27 21.52
CA ILE A 683 19.47 14.64 20.96
C ILE A 683 18.62 14.01 22.08
N ARG A 684 19.26 13.24 22.97
CA ARG A 684 18.58 12.61 24.12
C ARG A 684 17.99 13.66 25.06
N TRP A 685 18.68 14.77 25.29
CA TRP A 685 18.14 15.86 26.10
C TRP A 685 16.89 16.47 25.49
N PHE A 686 16.87 16.75 24.17
CA PHE A 686 15.67 17.26 23.49
C PHE A 686 14.53 16.24 23.43
N GLU A 687 14.82 14.93 23.42
CA GLU A 687 13.80 13.90 23.55
C GLU A 687 13.03 14.03 24.86
N ASP A 688 13.71 14.36 25.96
CA ASP A 688 13.13 14.50 27.30
C ASP A 688 12.49 15.88 27.55
N VAL A 689 12.71 16.87 26.68
CA VAL A 689 12.07 18.18 26.79
C VAL A 689 10.56 18.03 26.57
N GLU A 690 9.74 18.56 27.48
CA GLU A 690 8.28 18.54 27.36
C GLU A 690 7.78 19.53 26.30
N GLY A 691 6.65 19.20 25.66
CA GLY A 691 6.01 20.06 24.65
C GLY A 691 6.75 20.07 23.31
N GLN A 692 6.57 21.16 22.55
CA GLN A 692 7.17 21.39 21.23
C GLN A 692 7.80 22.79 21.16
N PRO A 693 8.87 23.06 21.94
CA PRO A 693 9.51 24.37 21.90
C PRO A 693 10.16 24.63 20.54
N ASN A 694 9.99 25.84 20.00
CA ASN A 694 10.60 26.19 18.73
C ASN A 694 12.11 26.35 18.87
N ILE A 695 12.86 25.73 17.96
CA ILE A 695 14.33 25.83 17.93
C ILE A 695 14.83 26.52 16.66
N ALA A 696 15.87 27.33 16.81
CA ALA A 696 16.69 27.78 15.69
C ALA A 696 17.81 26.77 15.46
N SER A 697 17.84 26.13 14.29
CA SER A 697 18.93 25.25 13.82
C SER A 697 19.23 25.53 12.35
N ALA A 698 20.42 25.19 11.87
CA ALA A 698 20.85 25.40 10.50
C ALA A 698 19.83 24.82 9.49
N PRO A 699 19.44 25.56 8.44
CA PRO A 699 18.40 25.09 7.53
C PRO A 699 18.80 23.86 6.71
N GLY A 700 17.88 22.90 6.58
CA GLY A 700 18.07 21.64 5.85
C GLY A 700 17.94 21.75 4.33
N GLN A 701 18.76 22.58 3.69
CA GLN A 701 18.66 22.82 2.24
C GLN A 701 19.09 21.62 1.40
N ASP A 702 20.05 20.82 1.89
CA ASP A 702 20.51 19.59 1.24
C ASP A 702 19.79 18.36 1.85
N MET A 703 18.86 17.79 1.10
CA MET A 703 18.15 16.56 1.47
C MET A 703 19.09 15.35 1.53
N TYR A 704 18.68 14.32 2.28
CA TYR A 704 19.39 13.04 2.42
C TYR A 704 20.79 13.13 3.05
N ARG A 705 21.02 14.21 3.82
CA ARG A 705 22.23 14.45 4.62
C ARG A 705 21.87 14.58 6.11
N TRP A 706 22.89 14.55 6.96
CA TRP A 706 22.73 14.79 8.39
C TRP A 706 22.40 16.27 8.63
N THR A 707 21.14 16.66 8.45
CA THR A 707 20.65 18.03 8.66
C THR A 707 19.36 17.99 9.49
N ASN A 708 19.20 18.98 10.39
CA ASN A 708 18.13 19.07 11.38
C ASN A 708 17.88 17.77 12.20
N PRO A 709 18.93 17.11 12.72
CA PRO A 709 18.78 15.85 13.45
C PRO A 709 17.90 15.98 14.69
N ILE A 710 17.99 17.10 15.43
CA ILE A 710 17.14 17.35 16.60
C ILE A 710 15.66 17.25 16.20
N SER A 711 15.24 17.97 15.18
CA SER A 711 13.84 17.99 14.76
C SER A 711 13.36 16.65 14.21
N SER A 712 14.16 15.99 13.35
CA SER A 712 13.79 14.69 12.78
C SER A 712 13.77 13.56 13.82
N LEU A 713 14.61 13.60 14.84
CA LEU A 713 14.76 12.50 15.81
C LEU A 713 13.96 12.71 17.09
N THR A 714 13.56 13.94 17.40
CA THR A 714 12.84 14.24 18.63
C THR A 714 11.43 14.77 18.38
N GLY A 715 11.11 15.31 17.21
CA GLY A 715 9.82 15.97 16.93
C GLY A 715 9.73 17.42 17.45
N VAL A 716 10.83 17.95 18.01
CA VAL A 716 10.95 19.36 18.41
C VAL A 716 11.08 20.23 17.14
N PRO A 717 10.18 21.22 16.94
CA PRO A 717 10.09 21.92 15.66
C PRO A 717 11.22 22.92 15.43
N THR A 718 11.83 22.88 14.24
CA THR A 718 12.75 23.91 13.74
C THR A 718 12.04 24.87 12.78
N LEU A 719 12.55 26.10 12.66
CA LEU A 719 12.01 27.14 11.78
C LEU A 719 11.99 26.71 10.30
N ALA A 720 13.09 26.12 9.83
CA ALA A 720 13.27 25.64 8.47
C ALA A 720 14.06 24.33 8.45
N GLY A 721 13.36 23.21 8.29
CA GLY A 721 13.95 21.87 8.17
C GLY A 721 14.33 21.50 6.74
N TRP A 722 14.08 20.24 6.36
CA TRP A 722 14.44 19.74 5.04
C TRP A 722 13.70 20.45 3.90
N ALA A 723 14.38 20.63 2.77
CA ALA A 723 13.83 21.25 1.56
C ALA A 723 12.62 20.52 0.94
N HIS A 724 12.26 19.32 1.43
CA HIS A 724 10.96 18.68 1.16
C HIS A 724 9.78 19.64 1.37
N GLU A 725 9.88 20.56 2.34
CA GLU A 725 8.87 21.58 2.61
C GLU A 725 8.53 22.47 1.41
N VAL A 726 9.45 22.63 0.44
CA VAL A 726 9.18 23.33 -0.82
C VAL A 726 8.01 22.68 -1.58
N GLY A 727 7.95 21.34 -1.55
CA GLY A 727 6.88 20.57 -2.19
C GLY A 727 5.51 20.76 -1.54
N TYR A 728 5.48 21.12 -0.26
CA TYR A 728 4.24 21.21 0.53
C TYR A 728 3.74 22.64 0.66
N ARG A 729 4.67 23.59 0.92
CA ARG A 729 4.38 24.99 1.27
C ARG A 729 4.74 26.00 0.18
N GLY A 730 5.43 25.56 -0.87
CA GLY A 730 5.95 26.40 -1.94
C GLY A 730 7.33 26.98 -1.62
N GLY A 731 8.13 27.18 -2.67
CA GLY A 731 9.54 27.57 -2.52
C GLY A 731 9.78 28.98 -1.96
N GLU A 732 8.84 29.91 -2.09
CA GLU A 732 8.98 31.26 -1.49
C GLU A 732 8.90 31.18 0.03
N SER A 733 7.83 30.59 0.57
CA SER A 733 7.63 30.39 2.02
C SER A 733 8.82 29.72 2.70
N TYR A 734 9.38 28.67 2.06
CA TYR A 734 10.54 27.97 2.59
C TYR A 734 11.79 28.85 2.59
N ARG A 735 12.11 29.50 1.47
CA ARG A 735 13.31 30.34 1.35
C ARG A 735 13.28 31.55 2.28
N THR A 736 12.12 32.19 2.47
CA THR A 736 11.98 33.27 3.45
C THR A 736 12.39 32.80 4.85
N ARG A 737 11.94 31.62 5.30
CA ARG A 737 12.34 31.09 6.61
C ARG A 737 13.81 30.69 6.67
N VAL A 738 14.37 30.19 5.57
CA VAL A 738 15.82 29.93 5.47
C VAL A 738 16.60 31.23 5.68
N ASP A 739 16.20 32.32 5.04
CA ASP A 739 16.83 33.63 5.16
C ASP A 739 16.69 34.21 6.57
N ASP A 740 15.52 34.03 7.21
CA ASP A 740 15.29 34.46 8.58
C ASP A 740 16.16 33.67 9.58
N VAL A 741 16.29 32.35 9.41
CA VAL A 741 17.20 31.53 10.23
C VAL A 741 18.65 31.96 10.02
N ASN A 742 19.09 32.18 8.77
CA ASN A 742 20.43 32.69 8.52
C ASN A 742 20.64 34.04 9.20
N THR A 743 19.61 34.90 9.25
CA THR A 743 19.68 36.17 9.97
C THR A 743 19.80 35.99 11.49
N ILE A 744 19.18 34.97 12.09
CA ILE A 744 19.41 34.60 13.50
C ILE A 744 20.89 34.25 13.75
N TYR A 745 21.56 33.60 12.79
CA TYR A 745 22.95 33.17 12.94
C TYR A 745 23.99 34.21 12.52
N THR A 746 23.71 35.10 11.56
CA THR A 746 24.71 36.02 10.97
C THR A 746 24.32 37.49 11.08
N GLY A 747 23.10 37.81 11.51
CA GLY A 747 22.58 39.18 11.57
C GLY A 747 23.14 40.01 12.72
N SER A 748 22.75 41.29 12.79
CA SER A 748 23.04 42.15 13.94
C SER A 748 22.30 41.67 15.20
N PRO A 749 22.77 42.00 16.42
CA PRO A 749 22.07 41.60 17.66
C PRO A 749 20.58 41.92 17.67
N GLU A 750 20.21 43.08 17.13
CA GLU A 750 18.82 43.52 16.98
C GLU A 750 18.02 42.63 16.01
N GLN A 751 18.58 42.31 14.84
CA GLN A 751 17.91 41.45 13.86
C GLN A 751 17.74 40.03 14.41
N ARG A 752 18.75 39.50 15.10
CA ARG A 752 18.68 38.20 15.78
C ARG A 752 17.57 38.20 16.82
N ALA A 753 17.54 39.22 17.69
CA ALA A 753 16.54 39.36 18.73
C ALA A 753 15.11 39.42 18.16
N TYR A 754 14.92 40.21 17.10
CA TYR A 754 13.63 40.29 16.39
C TYR A 754 13.14 38.93 15.91
N TYR A 755 13.98 38.17 15.19
CA TYR A 755 13.56 36.87 14.64
C TYR A 755 13.42 35.78 15.71
N LEU A 756 14.23 35.81 16.76
CA LEU A 756 14.05 34.94 17.93
C LEU A 756 12.69 35.17 18.59
N ASP A 757 12.22 36.41 18.73
CA ASP A 757 10.90 36.68 19.29
C ASP A 757 9.76 36.36 18.33
N VAL A 758 9.85 36.79 17.05
CA VAL A 758 8.80 36.58 16.03
C VAL A 758 8.47 35.11 15.84
N TYR A 759 9.49 34.25 15.80
CA TYR A 759 9.32 32.81 15.68
C TYR A 759 9.14 32.10 17.02
N GLN A 760 9.07 32.86 18.12
CA GLN A 760 8.91 32.35 19.47
C GLN A 760 9.95 31.28 19.82
N VAL A 761 11.20 31.51 19.39
CA VAL A 761 12.31 30.57 19.62
C VAL A 761 12.57 30.48 21.11
N GLU A 762 12.61 29.26 21.62
CA GLU A 762 12.96 28.96 23.02
C GLU A 762 14.40 28.48 23.12
N TYR A 763 14.93 27.81 22.09
CA TYR A 763 16.30 27.35 22.05
C TYR A 763 17.03 27.66 20.74
N VAL A 764 18.28 28.07 20.85
CA VAL A 764 19.23 28.10 19.72
C VAL A 764 20.17 26.90 19.87
N TYR A 765 20.24 26.06 18.83
CA TYR A 765 21.08 24.86 18.82
C TYR A 765 22.34 25.09 18.02
N VAL A 766 23.51 24.81 18.58
CA VAL A 766 24.80 24.91 17.87
C VAL A 766 25.51 23.57 17.92
N GLY A 767 25.32 22.74 16.89
CA GLY A 767 25.96 21.44 16.69
C GLY A 767 26.90 21.41 15.49
N SER A 768 27.08 20.23 14.92
CA SER A 768 28.02 19.99 13.80
C SER A 768 27.63 20.77 12.54
N ASN A 769 26.33 20.86 12.27
CA ASN A 769 25.77 21.56 11.11
C ASN A 769 25.96 23.07 11.20
N GLU A 770 25.65 23.66 12.35
CA GLU A 770 25.79 25.11 12.56
C GLU A 770 27.25 25.53 12.51
N ARG A 771 28.16 24.76 13.11
CA ARG A 771 29.61 25.02 13.07
C ARG A 771 30.20 24.90 11.65
N SER A 772 29.54 24.13 10.78
CA SER A 772 29.94 24.00 9.37
C SER A 772 29.36 25.13 8.51
N ALA A 773 28.17 25.63 8.85
CA ALA A 773 27.45 26.64 8.08
C ALA A 773 27.85 28.09 8.44
N TYR A 774 28.21 28.37 9.69
CA TYR A 774 28.43 29.72 10.22
C TYR A 774 29.84 29.88 10.82
N THR A 775 30.35 31.11 10.88
CA THR A 775 31.71 31.36 11.41
C THR A 775 31.76 31.26 12.94
N SER A 776 32.95 31.09 13.52
CA SER A 776 33.12 31.09 14.98
C SER A 776 32.66 32.40 15.60
N ASP A 777 32.87 33.53 14.92
CA ASP A 777 32.48 34.86 15.39
C ASP A 777 30.97 35.02 15.39
N ASP A 778 30.28 34.49 14.37
CA ASP A 778 28.82 34.47 14.28
C ASP A 778 28.18 33.72 15.47
N LEU A 779 28.79 32.62 15.89
CA LEU A 779 28.29 31.75 16.96
C LEU A 779 28.62 32.31 18.36
N ALA A 780 29.78 32.93 18.53
CA ALA A 780 30.21 33.49 19.82
C ALA A 780 29.29 34.63 20.32
N VAL A 781 28.56 35.29 19.41
CA VAL A 781 27.59 36.35 19.76
C VAL A 781 26.55 35.85 20.77
N PHE A 782 26.09 34.59 20.67
CA PHE A 782 25.06 34.04 21.56
C PHE A 782 25.50 33.96 23.03
N GLU A 783 26.81 33.94 23.31
CA GLU A 783 27.33 33.93 24.69
C GLU A 783 27.19 35.29 25.39
N SER A 784 27.02 36.37 24.62
CA SER A 784 26.98 37.76 25.12
C SER A 784 25.69 38.51 24.78
N MET A 785 24.78 37.87 24.04
CA MET A 785 23.53 38.47 23.59
C MET A 785 22.50 38.56 24.73
N ALA A 786 21.86 39.72 24.88
CA ALA A 786 20.80 39.94 25.87
C ALA A 786 19.64 38.95 25.65
N GLY A 787 19.12 38.37 26.74
CA GLY A 787 18.06 37.38 26.70
C GLY A 787 18.48 35.99 26.21
N VAL A 788 19.77 35.73 25.95
CA VAL A 788 20.27 34.41 25.53
C VAL A 788 21.27 33.91 26.57
N THR A 789 21.10 32.66 27.02
CA THR A 789 21.98 32.04 28.03
C THR A 789 22.30 30.60 27.68
N VAL A 790 23.47 30.10 28.06
CA VAL A 790 23.81 28.69 27.87
C VAL A 790 22.95 27.83 28.80
N GLU A 791 22.09 26.98 28.22
CA GLU A 791 21.24 26.05 28.97
C GLU A 791 21.96 24.71 29.20
N LYS A 792 22.58 24.18 28.14
CA LYS A 792 23.38 22.96 28.18
C LYS A 792 24.56 23.05 27.21
N GLN A 793 25.64 22.38 27.59
CA GLN A 793 26.83 22.27 26.76
C GLN A 793 27.41 20.85 26.87
N TRP A 794 27.73 20.29 25.72
CA TRP A 794 28.44 19.03 25.52
C TRP A 794 29.62 19.29 24.58
N ASP A 795 30.51 18.32 24.43
CA ASP A 795 31.70 18.45 23.57
C ASP A 795 31.32 18.73 22.10
N GLY A 796 30.21 18.15 21.61
CA GLY A 796 29.75 18.32 20.22
C GLY A 796 28.68 19.38 20.00
N ALA A 797 28.01 19.85 21.05
CA ALA A 797 26.83 20.71 20.90
C ALA A 797 26.65 21.69 22.07
N THR A 798 26.19 22.89 21.77
CA THR A 798 25.75 23.88 22.76
C THR A 798 24.30 24.24 22.51
N VAL A 799 23.48 24.26 23.56
CA VAL A 799 22.09 24.72 23.52
C VAL A 799 21.99 26.00 24.34
N TYR A 800 21.52 27.07 23.69
CA TYR A 800 21.21 28.32 24.34
C TYR A 800 19.71 28.43 24.56
N ARG A 801 19.29 28.87 25.75
CA ARG A 801 17.90 29.22 26.05
C ARG A 801 17.66 30.70 25.80
N VAL A 802 16.49 30.99 25.25
CA VAL A 802 16.05 32.34 24.91
C VAL A 802 14.96 32.80 25.88
N ASP A 803 15.24 33.85 26.64
CA ASP A 803 14.24 34.63 27.36
C ASP A 803 13.76 35.79 26.49
N ARG A 804 12.60 35.58 25.85
CA ARG A 804 12.00 36.52 24.91
C ARG A 804 11.65 37.87 25.53
N GLN A 805 11.47 37.95 26.86
CA GLN A 805 11.19 39.21 27.54
C GLN A 805 12.45 40.07 27.73
N ALA A 806 13.62 39.45 27.66
CA ALA A 806 14.92 40.10 27.85
C ALA A 806 15.70 40.30 26.54
N LEU A 807 15.13 39.92 25.39
CA LEU A 807 15.63 40.31 24.08
C LEU A 807 15.58 41.83 23.93
N GLU A 808 16.40 42.40 23.04
CA GLU A 808 16.45 43.85 22.78
C GLU A 808 16.39 44.14 21.28
N TYR A 809 15.29 44.74 20.80
CA TYR A 809 15.15 45.24 19.42
C TYR A 809 14.14 46.39 19.30
N THR A 810 14.26 47.20 18.24
CA THR A 810 13.34 48.33 18.00
C THR A 810 11.90 47.81 17.78
N GLY A 811 10.98 48.16 18.68
CA GLY A 811 9.57 47.79 18.62
C GLY A 811 9.07 46.85 19.73
N GLN A 812 9.95 46.36 20.60
CA GLN A 812 9.59 45.54 21.76
C GLN A 812 8.99 46.43 22.87
N GLY A 813 7.66 46.43 23.01
CA GLY A 813 6.94 47.23 24.02
C GLY A 813 5.88 48.22 23.47
N GLY A 814 5.39 48.01 22.24
CA GLY A 814 4.25 48.74 21.65
C GLY A 814 2.91 48.04 21.85
#